data_AF-A0A963I376-F1
#
_entry.id   AF-A0A963I376-F1
#
_cell.length_a   1.000
_cell.length_b   1.000
_cell.length_c   1.000
_cell.angle_alpha   90.00
_cell.angle_beta   90.00
_cell.angle_gamma   90.00
#
_symmetry.space_group_name_H-M   'P 1'
#
loop_
_entity.id
_entity.type
_entity.pdbx_description
1 polymer ?
#
loop_
_entity_poly.entity_id
_entity_poly.type
_entity_poly.pdbx_seq_one_letter_code
_entity_poly.pdbx_strand_id
1 'polypeptide(L)'
;MSSKIAVRTGRLGRSVGWAAALAGLIVLFGGAAASRADETPAPIAASGANGACLECHSTSAEAIEVEAADGERRELTAYGTEAFAASVHGRMACTDCHTDIQDNDAPHQKVGAPVADCATCHDRLWEAAKAAGTAAERPALERVVKNAAAYRESFHARPDADHPERAKATCTQCHNTHTFNVPAAGTPAHDAWRATIPALCGESCHEDHLEDYSASVHGVAILEEGKSDAAVCSDCHTTHQIDNTSKDPTKLLITSNCGNCHEAEYKTYRATYHGQVHSLGYAYTAKCFDCHGSHDILKPTDPDSSVHPDNRLETCRECHDGKKLPLATAGFVSFGPHAHAGDFERYPQLWIATRFMVALLIGVFAFFWLHCGLWYYREWKDRRDGVPSPRVKVSELPIDEKRHVRRFAAGWRAAHLAFALVTMTLVLTGTAALYAETAWARSVVGALGGPANAGIVHRVAATLFVGIFFIHFVYVMFHLLVRRRGQFRWFGPDSLIPRWQDFIDCYQMFRWFLGMGPRPLLDRWAYFEKFDYWAVFWGVNVIGFSGLMLAFPNVTASLLPGWVFNVATLVHGEEAFLAAVFLFTVHFFNNHFRPDKLPPPDIVMFTGTQSLEEFRRDHPAHYNRLVEEGRLEAFLVDAPSGSFITASRVLGLVLIGFGLILLVLVSIGFFSTV
;
A
#
# COMPACT_ATOMS: atom_id res chain seq x y z
N MET A 1 -53.16 8.89 31.94
CA MET A 1 -52.42 9.81 32.84
C MET A 1 -51.24 9.06 33.43
N SER A 2 -50.08 9.70 33.42
CA SER A 2 -48.76 9.26 33.86
C SER A 2 -48.74 8.47 35.17
N SER A 3 -47.85 7.47 35.27
CA SER A 3 -46.54 7.68 35.91
C SER A 3 -45.69 6.41 35.86
N LYS A 4 -44.46 6.56 35.38
CA LYS A 4 -43.37 5.59 35.53
C LYS A 4 -42.85 5.66 36.97
N ILE A 5 -42.68 4.51 37.61
CA ILE A 5 -41.78 4.32 38.76
C ILE A 5 -40.91 3.10 38.46
N ALA A 6 -39.61 3.34 38.37
CA ALA A 6 -38.56 2.34 38.32
C ALA A 6 -38.32 1.75 39.71
N VAL A 7 -37.74 0.55 39.80
CA VAL A 7 -36.64 0.15 40.71
C VAL A 7 -36.35 -1.35 40.60
N ARG A 8 -35.05 -1.68 40.75
CA ARG A 8 -34.40 -2.97 41.04
C ARG A 8 -34.18 -3.89 39.83
N THR A 9 -32.97 -4.44 39.63
CA THR A 9 -32.13 -5.12 40.61
C THR A 9 -30.63 -4.94 40.35
N GLY A 10 -29.85 -4.89 41.42
CA GLY A 10 -28.41 -5.18 41.37
C GLY A 10 -28.13 -6.64 41.75
N ARG A 11 -26.94 -7.13 41.38
CA ARG A 11 -25.78 -7.39 42.27
C ARG A 11 -25.01 -8.65 41.85
N LEU A 12 -23.67 -8.50 41.81
CA LEU A 12 -22.59 -9.51 41.88
C LEU A 12 -22.46 -10.48 40.69
N GLY A 13 -21.29 -10.70 40.09
CA GLY A 13 -19.94 -10.22 40.34
C GLY A 13 -18.93 -11.15 39.67
N ARG A 14 -17.76 -10.59 39.28
CA ARG A 14 -16.47 -11.25 38.96
C ARG A 14 -16.51 -12.27 37.80
N SER A 15 -15.67 -12.23 36.76
CA SER A 15 -14.23 -11.99 36.75
C SER A 15 -13.72 -12.14 35.32
N VAL A 16 -13.10 -11.10 34.74
CA VAL A 16 -12.05 -11.22 33.71
C VAL A 16 -11.12 -10.01 33.87
N GLY A 17 -9.95 -10.23 34.49
CA GLY A 17 -8.72 -9.50 34.15
C GLY A 17 -8.13 -10.17 32.91
N TRP A 18 -7.31 -9.55 32.07
CA TRP A 18 -6.18 -8.67 32.37
C TRP A 18 -5.83 -7.90 31.08
N ALA A 19 -5.90 -6.57 31.09
CA ALA A 19 -5.24 -5.67 30.12
C ALA A 19 -5.40 -4.20 30.53
N ALA A 20 -4.86 -3.81 31.69
CA ALA A 20 -4.68 -2.40 32.07
C ALA A 20 -3.74 -2.29 33.30
N ALA A 21 -2.45 -2.56 33.09
CA ALA A 21 -1.35 -2.08 33.91
C ALA A 21 -0.34 -1.53 32.88
N LEU A 22 0.07 -0.27 32.84
CA LEU A 22 0.30 0.69 33.91
C LEU A 22 -0.24 2.07 33.49
N ALA A 23 -1.25 2.58 34.20
CA ALA A 23 -1.60 3.99 34.24
C ALA A 23 -2.10 4.27 35.66
N GLY A 24 -1.23 4.74 36.55
CA GLY A 24 -1.61 5.01 37.93
C GLY A 24 -0.49 4.86 38.97
N LEU A 25 0.64 5.53 38.75
CA LEU A 25 1.47 5.99 39.85
C LEU A 25 2.12 7.31 39.44
N ILE A 26 2.23 8.22 40.40
CA ILE A 26 2.69 9.62 40.28
C ILE A 26 1.54 10.63 40.07
N VAL A 27 0.68 10.73 41.09
CA VAL A 27 0.09 12.02 41.50
C VAL A 27 0.40 12.14 42.99
N LEU A 28 1.55 12.77 43.31
CA LEU A 28 1.87 13.39 44.61
C LEU A 28 3.27 14.05 44.54
N PHE A 29 3.48 14.92 43.55
CA PHE A 29 4.48 16.00 43.60
C PHE A 29 3.98 17.12 42.69
N GLY A 30 2.93 17.82 43.15
CA GLY A 30 2.51 19.09 42.58
C GLY A 30 3.51 20.18 42.95
N GLY A 31 4.67 20.19 42.31
CA GLY A 31 5.50 21.38 42.21
C GLY A 31 4.93 22.25 41.11
N ALA A 32 4.48 23.45 41.45
CA ALA A 32 4.05 24.45 40.49
C ALA A 32 5.23 24.80 39.56
N ALA A 33 5.31 24.14 38.41
CA ALA A 33 6.06 24.64 37.27
C ALA A 33 5.23 25.76 36.68
N ALA A 34 5.40 26.97 37.24
CA ALA A 34 5.10 28.17 36.48
C ALA A 34 5.83 28.03 35.15
N SER A 35 5.08 28.04 34.06
CA SER A 35 5.61 28.37 32.75
C SER A 35 6.34 29.70 32.93
N ARG A 36 7.66 29.66 33.08
CA ARG A 36 8.48 30.80 32.70
C ARG A 36 8.11 31.01 31.25
N ALA A 37 7.32 32.04 31.00
CA ALA A 37 7.51 32.79 29.78
C ALA A 37 9.03 32.94 29.68
N ASP A 38 9.62 32.43 28.61
CA ASP A 38 10.94 32.91 28.21
C ASP A 38 10.76 34.42 28.10
N GLU A 39 11.13 35.13 29.17
CA GLU A 39 11.49 36.53 29.08
C GLU A 39 12.59 36.51 28.05
N THR A 40 12.22 36.82 26.80
CA THR A 40 13.17 37.14 25.75
C THR A 40 14.01 38.24 26.36
N PRO A 41 15.31 38.01 26.66
CA PRO A 41 16.17 39.10 27.05
C PRO A 41 16.05 40.14 25.94
N ALA A 42 15.78 41.39 26.33
CA ALA A 42 15.61 42.50 25.40
C ALA A 42 16.68 42.40 24.31
N PRO A 43 16.32 42.61 23.01
CA PRO A 43 17.33 42.66 21.96
C PRO A 43 18.42 43.61 22.44
N ILE A 44 19.68 43.18 22.30
CA ILE A 44 20.79 44.12 22.46
C ILE A 44 20.50 45.16 21.40
N ALA A 45 20.01 46.31 21.88
CA ALA A 45 19.65 47.41 21.03
C ALA A 45 20.85 47.75 20.15
N ALA A 46 20.62 48.55 19.12
CA ALA A 46 21.62 49.22 18.29
C ALA A 46 22.70 50.03 19.08
N SER A 47 22.85 49.85 20.39
CA SER A 47 23.85 50.45 21.28
C SER A 47 24.77 49.37 21.87
N GLY A 48 26.02 49.37 21.42
CA GLY A 48 27.08 48.43 21.81
C GLY A 48 28.18 48.40 20.75
N ALA A 49 28.88 47.26 20.61
CA ALA A 49 29.96 47.05 19.65
C ALA A 49 29.62 47.35 18.17
N ASN A 50 28.33 47.41 17.81
CA ASN A 50 27.85 47.69 16.45
C ASN A 50 27.59 49.18 16.18
N GLY A 51 27.55 50.02 17.21
CA GLY A 51 27.12 51.42 17.10
C GLY A 51 27.94 52.21 16.08
N ALA A 52 29.27 52.03 16.09
CA ALA A 52 30.16 52.73 15.17
C ALA A 52 29.94 52.31 13.70
N CYS A 53 29.63 51.04 13.43
CA CYS A 53 29.31 50.58 12.08
C CYS A 53 27.96 51.14 11.60
N LEU A 54 27.00 51.26 12.52
CA LEU A 54 25.63 51.69 12.24
C LEU A 54 25.48 53.20 12.00
N GLU A 55 26.46 54.01 12.39
CA GLU A 55 26.52 55.44 12.03
C GLU A 55 26.50 55.63 10.51
N CYS A 56 27.16 54.75 9.77
CA CYS A 56 27.21 54.79 8.31
C CYS A 56 26.26 53.77 7.65
N HIS A 57 26.04 52.59 8.23
CA HIS A 57 25.29 51.50 7.59
C HIS A 57 23.79 51.42 7.95
N SER A 58 23.25 52.37 8.71
CA SER A 58 21.81 52.39 9.00
C SER A 58 21.00 52.97 7.83
N THR A 59 19.73 52.57 7.69
CA THR A 59 18.77 53.13 6.71
C THR A 59 18.52 54.64 6.85
N SER A 60 18.99 55.27 7.92
CA SER A 60 18.93 56.71 8.14
C SER A 60 20.15 57.48 7.65
N ALA A 61 21.21 56.79 7.20
CA ALA A 61 22.39 57.44 6.63
C ALA A 61 22.03 58.02 5.25
N GLU A 62 22.52 59.23 4.94
CA GLU A 62 22.50 59.77 3.57
C GLU A 62 23.22 58.79 2.63
N ALA A 63 22.88 58.77 1.33
CA ALA A 63 23.50 57.87 0.35
C ALA A 63 25.02 58.10 0.28
N ILE A 64 25.77 57.32 1.07
CA ILE A 64 27.23 57.35 1.10
C ILE A 64 27.71 56.54 -0.10
N GLU A 65 28.34 57.20 -1.06
CA GLU A 65 28.95 56.51 -2.20
C GLU A 65 30.37 56.07 -1.86
N VAL A 66 30.65 54.78 -1.99
CA VAL A 66 31.98 54.18 -1.81
C VAL A 66 32.53 53.71 -3.15
N GLU A 67 33.83 53.89 -3.36
CA GLU A 67 34.49 53.37 -4.57
C GLU A 67 34.78 51.89 -4.38
N ALA A 68 34.22 51.05 -5.26
CA ALA A 68 34.43 49.61 -5.25
C ALA A 68 35.82 49.26 -5.82
N ALA A 69 36.24 48.00 -5.64
CA ALA A 69 37.56 47.53 -6.06
C ALA A 69 37.79 47.58 -7.59
N ASP A 70 36.73 47.73 -8.38
CA ASP A 70 36.72 47.91 -9.83
C ASP A 70 36.70 49.39 -10.26
N GLY A 71 36.72 50.33 -9.31
CA GLY A 71 36.70 51.78 -9.56
C GLY A 71 35.29 52.36 -9.76
N GLU A 72 34.24 51.55 -9.72
CA GLU A 72 32.86 52.03 -9.79
C GLU A 72 32.39 52.54 -8.43
N ARG A 73 31.68 53.68 -8.44
CA ARG A 73 31.03 54.21 -7.22
C ARG A 73 29.76 53.40 -6.97
N ARG A 74 29.64 52.84 -5.76
CA ARG A 74 28.48 52.08 -5.31
C ARG A 74 27.94 52.72 -4.04
N GLU A 75 26.63 52.79 -3.96
CA GLU A 75 25.95 53.22 -2.74
C GLU A 75 26.25 52.24 -1.61
N LEU A 76 26.55 52.79 -0.43
CA LEU A 76 26.76 52.04 0.79
C LEU A 76 25.49 51.26 1.12
N THR A 77 25.64 49.95 1.31
CA THR A 77 24.51 49.10 1.68
C THR A 77 24.01 49.48 3.08
N ALA A 78 22.88 50.18 3.11
CA ALA A 78 22.16 50.50 4.33
C ALA A 78 21.23 49.34 4.72
N TYR A 79 21.11 49.05 6.02
CA TYR A 79 20.19 48.04 6.52
C TYR A 79 19.38 48.53 7.73
N GLY A 80 18.16 47.98 7.85
CA GLY A 80 17.24 48.32 8.92
C GLY A 80 17.74 47.75 10.25
N THR A 81 18.09 48.62 11.19
CA THR A 81 18.61 48.24 12.52
C THR A 81 17.60 47.44 13.32
N GLU A 82 16.31 47.76 13.21
CA GLU A 82 15.22 47.01 13.84
C GLU A 82 15.08 45.59 13.25
N ALA A 83 15.18 45.45 11.93
CA ALA A 83 15.08 44.16 11.25
C ALA A 83 16.29 43.26 11.56
N PHE A 84 17.50 43.83 11.66
CA PHE A 84 18.69 43.11 12.13
C PHE A 84 18.54 42.67 13.59
N ALA A 85 18.09 43.57 14.48
CA ALA A 85 17.88 43.25 15.90
C ALA A 85 16.81 42.17 16.11
N ALA A 86 15.81 42.09 15.23
CA ALA A 86 14.80 41.03 15.21
C ALA A 86 15.28 39.72 14.57
N SER A 87 16.45 39.70 13.94
CA SER A 87 17.01 38.49 13.32
C SER A 87 17.54 37.50 14.35
N VAL A 88 17.74 36.24 13.92
CA VAL A 88 18.34 35.20 14.79
C VAL A 88 19.79 35.51 15.20
N HIS A 89 20.46 36.41 14.47
CA HIS A 89 21.81 36.88 14.75
C HIS A 89 21.84 38.29 15.35
N GLY A 90 20.69 38.87 15.72
CA GLY A 90 20.59 40.25 16.21
C GLY A 90 21.38 40.57 17.49
N ARG A 91 21.95 39.55 18.15
CA ARG A 91 22.83 39.67 19.33
C ARG A 91 24.33 39.61 18.99
N MET A 92 24.69 39.34 17.74
CA MET A 92 26.09 39.27 17.30
C MET A 92 26.65 40.65 16.99
N ALA A 93 27.97 40.81 17.17
CA ALA A 93 28.67 41.98 16.70
C ALA A 93 28.86 41.92 15.17
N CYS A 94 28.88 43.07 14.48
CA CYS A 94 29.16 43.11 13.04
C CYS A 94 30.51 42.46 12.72
N THR A 95 31.51 42.66 13.58
CA THR A 95 32.85 42.09 13.48
C THR A 95 32.93 40.58 13.77
N ASP A 96 31.88 39.96 14.33
CA ASP A 96 31.80 38.50 14.47
C ASP A 96 31.63 37.82 13.10
N CYS A 97 31.00 38.52 12.15
CA CYS A 97 30.84 38.09 10.76
C CYS A 97 31.87 38.75 9.84
N HIS A 98 32.04 40.07 9.94
CA HIS A 98 33.02 40.85 9.19
C HIS A 98 34.42 40.78 9.82
N THR A 99 34.97 39.57 9.90
CA THR A 99 36.26 39.32 10.55
C THR A 99 37.46 39.93 9.80
N ASP A 100 37.24 40.40 8.57
CA ASP A 100 38.24 41.09 7.74
C ASP A 100 38.34 42.59 8.05
N ILE A 101 37.38 43.16 8.79
CA ILE A 101 37.31 44.58 9.15
C ILE A 101 37.79 44.75 10.59
N GLN A 102 38.74 45.66 10.81
CA GLN A 102 39.29 45.95 12.15
C GLN A 102 39.15 47.42 12.57
N ASP A 103 38.59 48.24 11.69
CA ASP A 103 38.49 49.68 11.80
C ASP A 103 37.07 50.18 11.48
N ASN A 104 36.81 51.44 11.82
CA ASN A 104 35.57 52.15 11.50
C ASN A 104 35.81 53.27 10.46
N ASP A 105 36.93 53.23 9.73
CA ASP A 105 37.28 54.24 8.72
C ASP A 105 36.74 53.84 7.34
N ALA A 106 36.49 54.82 6.48
CA ALA A 106 36.17 54.61 5.07
C ALA A 106 37.33 55.12 4.19
N PRO A 107 37.92 54.29 3.31
CA PRO A 107 37.63 52.87 3.08
C PRO A 107 38.14 51.97 4.23
N HIS A 108 37.38 50.92 4.56
CA HIS A 108 37.76 49.96 5.60
C HIS A 108 39.12 49.31 5.32
N GLN A 109 39.96 49.20 6.36
CA GLN A 109 41.22 48.47 6.32
C GLN A 109 40.96 46.96 6.40
N LYS A 110 41.02 46.30 5.23
CA LYS A 110 40.84 44.84 5.14
C LYS A 110 42.12 44.09 5.45
N VAL A 111 42.07 43.15 6.39
CA VAL A 111 43.22 42.30 6.75
C VAL A 111 43.30 40.99 5.96
N GLY A 112 42.48 40.83 4.93
CA GLY A 112 42.47 39.64 4.07
C GLY A 112 41.91 38.38 4.74
N ALA A 113 41.09 38.53 5.79
CA ALA A 113 40.36 37.40 6.35
C ALA A 113 39.31 36.89 5.34
N PRO A 114 38.97 35.59 5.36
CA PRO A 114 37.94 35.04 4.48
C PRO A 114 36.57 35.67 4.79
N VAL A 115 35.79 35.87 3.74
CA VAL A 115 34.40 36.35 3.84
C VAL A 115 33.58 35.40 4.72
N ALA A 116 32.62 35.95 5.47
CA ALA A 116 31.74 35.19 6.33
C ALA A 116 31.03 34.05 5.57
N ASP A 117 31.32 32.80 5.96
CA ASP A 117 30.60 31.62 5.48
C ASP A 117 29.71 31.07 6.60
N CYS A 118 28.40 31.08 6.35
CA CYS A 118 27.40 30.66 7.32
C CYS A 118 27.66 29.22 7.79
N ALA A 119 27.91 28.32 6.84
CA ALA A 119 28.02 26.89 7.10
C ALA A 119 29.25 26.56 7.96
N THR A 120 30.42 27.11 7.61
CA THR A 120 31.67 26.94 8.35
C THR A 120 31.56 27.53 9.77
N CYS A 121 30.89 28.68 9.92
CA CYS A 121 30.68 29.27 11.24
C CYS A 121 29.82 28.37 12.13
N HIS A 122 28.67 27.89 11.62
CA HIS A 122 27.78 27.01 12.37
C HIS A 122 28.42 25.65 12.69
N ASP A 123 29.19 25.06 11.78
CA ASP A 123 29.92 23.82 12.03
C ASP A 123 30.92 23.97 13.18
N ARG A 124 31.72 25.04 13.17
CA ARG A 124 32.67 25.34 14.26
C ARG A 124 31.97 25.53 15.60
N LEU A 125 30.86 26.27 15.64
CA LEU A 125 30.06 26.45 16.86
C LEU A 125 29.49 25.14 17.37
N TRP A 126 29.10 24.24 16.46
CA TRP A 126 28.56 22.93 16.81
C TRP A 126 29.63 21.97 17.35
N GLU A 127 30.80 21.92 16.72
CA GLU A 127 31.93 21.15 17.25
C GLU A 127 32.36 21.64 18.64
N ALA A 128 32.40 22.95 18.85
CA ALA A 128 32.68 23.53 20.17
C ALA A 128 31.61 23.13 21.21
N ALA A 129 30.32 23.16 20.84
CA ALA A 129 29.24 22.74 21.73
C ALA A 129 29.30 21.24 22.07
N LYS A 130 29.67 20.38 21.11
CA LYS A 130 29.90 18.96 21.34
C LYS A 130 31.08 18.72 22.28
N ALA A 131 32.21 19.40 22.04
CA ALA A 131 33.39 19.29 22.88
C ALA A 131 33.12 19.75 24.33
N ALA A 132 32.26 20.76 24.50
CA ALA A 132 31.84 21.28 25.81
C ALA A 132 30.71 20.46 26.47
N GLY A 133 30.15 19.45 25.80
CA GLY A 133 29.01 18.68 26.32
C GLY A 133 27.67 19.43 26.37
N THR A 134 27.55 20.58 25.70
CA THR A 134 26.35 21.45 25.71
C THR A 134 25.52 21.36 24.43
N ALA A 135 25.81 20.41 23.54
CA ALA A 135 25.11 20.25 22.26
C ALA A 135 23.59 20.05 22.42
N ALA A 136 23.15 19.31 23.45
CA ALA A 136 21.73 19.06 23.72
C ALA A 136 20.94 20.35 24.08
N GLU A 137 21.63 21.39 24.53
CA GLU A 137 21.04 22.68 24.88
C GLU A 137 20.89 23.60 23.66
N ARG A 138 21.39 23.18 22.47
CA ARG A 138 21.44 24.01 21.25
C ARG A 138 20.73 23.37 20.04
N PRO A 139 19.44 23.00 20.15
CA PRO A 139 18.71 22.32 19.07
C PRO A 139 18.56 23.16 17.80
N ALA A 140 18.50 24.50 17.92
CA ALA A 140 18.44 25.38 16.76
C ALA A 140 19.75 25.35 15.94
N LEU A 141 20.91 25.31 16.62
CA LEU A 141 22.22 25.19 15.97
C LEU A 141 22.36 23.84 15.27
N GLU A 142 21.93 22.75 15.92
CA GLU A 142 21.91 21.42 15.31
C GLU A 142 21.13 21.40 14.00
N ARG A 143 19.94 22.02 13.98
CA ARG A 143 19.09 22.11 12.79
C ARG A 143 19.79 22.83 11.65
N VAL A 144 20.44 23.97 11.92
CA VAL A 144 21.16 24.73 10.89
C VAL A 144 22.34 23.94 10.34
N VAL A 145 23.11 23.24 11.18
CA VAL A 145 24.20 22.37 10.72
C VAL A 145 23.69 21.23 9.86
N LYS A 146 22.56 20.60 10.23
CA LYS A 146 21.91 19.56 9.41
C LYS A 146 21.45 20.11 8.06
N ASN A 147 20.86 21.30 8.04
CA ASN A 147 20.44 21.97 6.81
C ASN A 147 21.63 22.33 5.93
N ALA A 148 22.73 22.83 6.51
CA ALA A 148 23.95 23.14 5.78
C ALA A 148 24.60 21.87 5.18
N ALA A 149 24.60 20.76 5.92
CA ALA A 149 25.04 19.47 5.42
C ALA A 149 24.15 18.97 4.25
N ALA A 150 22.83 19.05 4.39
CA ALA A 150 21.90 18.70 3.32
C ALA A 150 22.11 19.56 2.06
N TYR A 151 22.34 20.87 2.25
CA TYR A 151 22.58 21.81 1.15
C TYR A 151 23.84 21.42 0.36
N ARG A 152 24.92 21.04 1.04
CA ARG A 152 26.17 20.60 0.38
C ARG A 152 25.97 19.38 -0.53
N GLU A 153 24.97 18.55 -0.26
CA GLU A 153 24.61 17.38 -1.08
C GLU A 153 23.59 17.72 -2.18
N SER A 154 22.98 18.90 -2.12
CA SER A 154 21.93 19.33 -3.05
C SER A 154 22.47 19.62 -4.45
N PHE A 155 21.55 19.70 -5.40
CA PHE A 155 21.82 20.14 -6.77
C PHE A 155 22.30 21.60 -6.80
N HIS A 156 21.84 22.45 -5.88
CA HIS A 156 22.19 23.87 -5.81
C HIS A 156 23.63 24.11 -5.35
N ALA A 157 24.21 23.21 -4.53
CA ALA A 157 25.61 23.31 -4.12
C ALA A 157 26.61 22.87 -5.20
N ARG A 158 26.14 22.33 -6.32
CA ARG A 158 27.04 21.94 -7.43
C ARG A 158 27.63 23.16 -8.11
N PRO A 159 28.83 23.03 -8.73
CA PRO A 159 29.40 24.09 -9.55
C PRO A 159 28.42 24.56 -10.63
N ASP A 160 28.37 25.86 -10.82
CA ASP A 160 27.60 26.43 -11.91
C ASP A 160 28.23 26.09 -13.27
N ALA A 161 27.41 26.00 -14.31
CA ALA A 161 27.88 25.60 -15.64
C ALA A 161 28.66 26.73 -16.33
N ASP A 162 28.19 27.97 -16.16
CA ASP A 162 28.80 29.16 -16.77
C ASP A 162 29.89 29.74 -15.86
N HIS A 163 29.76 29.52 -14.55
CA HIS A 163 30.68 29.98 -13.52
C HIS A 163 31.15 28.83 -12.60
N PRO A 164 32.04 27.93 -13.06
CA PRO A 164 32.46 26.75 -12.30
C PRO A 164 33.10 27.05 -10.94
N GLU A 165 33.55 28.29 -10.73
CA GLU A 165 34.12 28.80 -9.49
C GLU A 165 33.10 28.96 -8.36
N ARG A 166 31.79 28.98 -8.66
CA ARG A 166 30.72 29.16 -7.66
C ARG A 166 29.68 28.06 -7.73
N ALA A 167 28.94 27.89 -6.63
CA ALA A 167 27.76 27.03 -6.61
C ALA A 167 26.60 27.65 -7.42
N LYS A 168 25.64 26.82 -7.85
CA LYS A 168 24.44 27.29 -8.58
C LYS A 168 23.59 28.26 -7.78
N ALA A 169 23.39 27.98 -6.49
CA ALA A 169 22.75 28.92 -5.57
C ALA A 169 23.39 28.79 -4.19
N THR A 170 23.76 29.91 -3.55
CA THR A 170 24.36 29.96 -2.22
C THR A 170 23.34 30.30 -1.14
N CYS A 171 23.71 30.11 0.13
CA CYS A 171 22.86 30.47 1.28
C CYS A 171 22.37 31.91 1.21
N THR A 172 23.19 32.84 0.71
CA THR A 172 22.90 34.28 0.68
C THR A 172 21.98 34.69 -0.47
N GLN A 173 21.77 33.80 -1.45
CA GLN A 173 20.79 34.00 -2.52
C GLN A 173 19.38 33.56 -2.09
N CYS A 174 19.30 32.62 -1.13
CA CYS A 174 18.02 32.16 -0.56
C CYS A 174 17.68 32.82 0.77
N HIS A 175 18.67 33.33 1.50
CA HIS A 175 18.49 33.92 2.81
C HIS A 175 19.16 35.29 2.89
N ASN A 176 18.47 36.24 3.52
CA ASN A 176 19.06 37.54 3.80
C ASN A 176 20.21 37.39 4.82
N THR A 177 21.35 38.00 4.52
CA THR A 177 22.57 37.92 5.33
C THR A 177 22.50 38.71 6.64
N HIS A 178 21.71 39.79 6.68
CA HIS A 178 21.61 40.69 7.83
C HIS A 178 20.28 40.52 8.60
N THR A 179 19.20 40.14 7.93
CA THR A 179 17.86 40.05 8.54
C THR A 179 17.31 38.63 8.53
N PHE A 180 18.19 37.62 8.66
CA PHE A 180 17.77 36.21 8.69
C PHE A 180 16.73 35.97 9.79
N ASN A 181 15.49 35.70 9.38
CA ASN A 181 14.42 35.34 10.28
C ASN A 181 13.45 34.41 9.56
N VAL A 182 13.27 33.20 10.10
CA VAL A 182 12.20 32.28 9.67
C VAL A 182 11.18 32.26 10.80
N PRO A 183 10.00 32.89 10.61
CA PRO A 183 9.01 32.97 11.67
C PRO A 183 8.51 31.59 12.09
N ALA A 184 8.00 31.47 13.32
CA ALA A 184 7.47 30.21 13.82
C ALA A 184 6.22 29.78 13.04
N ALA A 185 6.14 28.50 12.68
CA ALA A 185 4.99 27.92 11.98
C ALA A 185 3.67 28.17 12.75
N GLY A 186 2.59 28.42 12.00
CA GLY A 186 1.27 28.73 12.55
C GLY A 186 1.09 30.18 13.04
N THR A 187 2.04 31.07 12.74
CA THR A 187 1.91 32.51 13.01
C THR A 187 1.58 33.28 11.73
N PRO A 188 0.86 34.41 11.79
CA PRO A 188 0.61 35.26 10.61
C PRO A 188 1.90 35.73 9.93
N ALA A 189 2.98 35.93 10.69
CA ALA A 189 4.28 36.27 10.14
C ALA A 189 4.89 35.14 9.30
N HIS A 190 4.67 33.87 9.69
CA HIS A 190 5.10 32.73 8.91
C HIS A 190 4.30 32.58 7.62
N ASP A 191 3.00 32.86 7.66
CA ASP A 191 2.13 32.84 6.47
C ASP A 191 2.55 33.92 5.47
N ALA A 192 2.83 35.14 5.96
CA ALA A 192 3.39 36.21 5.13
C ALA A 192 4.77 35.82 4.56
N TRP A 193 5.64 35.20 5.37
CA TRP A 193 6.92 34.69 4.89
C TRP A 193 6.76 33.62 3.81
N ARG A 194 5.84 32.66 3.98
CA ARG A 194 5.55 31.62 2.98
C ARG A 194 5.14 32.20 1.64
N ALA A 195 4.32 33.25 1.62
CA ALA A 195 3.91 33.93 0.40
C ALA A 195 5.07 34.54 -0.40
N THR A 196 6.23 34.78 0.24
CA THR A 196 7.44 35.29 -0.43
C THR A 196 8.30 34.20 -1.08
N ILE A 197 8.07 32.92 -0.78
CA ILE A 197 8.90 31.80 -1.27
C ILE A 197 8.88 31.67 -2.80
N PRO A 198 7.73 31.82 -3.51
CA PRO A 198 7.74 31.77 -4.96
C PRO A 198 8.66 32.82 -5.60
N ALA A 199 8.57 34.07 -5.13
CA ALA A 199 9.43 35.16 -5.57
C ALA A 199 10.92 34.85 -5.30
N LEU A 200 11.22 34.35 -4.09
CA LEU A 200 12.57 33.98 -3.68
C LEU A 200 13.22 32.93 -4.60
N CYS A 201 12.45 31.93 -5.03
CA CYS A 201 12.96 30.89 -5.93
C CYS A 201 12.98 31.35 -7.40
N GLY A 202 12.01 32.16 -7.78
CA GLY A 202 11.70 32.48 -9.17
C GLY A 202 12.44 33.68 -9.74
N GLU A 203 12.41 34.82 -9.06
CA GLU A 203 12.75 36.14 -9.62
C GLU A 203 14.18 36.26 -10.16
N SER A 204 15.10 35.43 -9.67
CA SER A 204 16.52 35.50 -10.06
C SER A 204 17.05 34.25 -10.76
N CYS A 205 16.31 33.13 -10.74
CA CYS A 205 16.83 31.83 -11.15
C CYS A 205 15.84 30.94 -11.89
N HIS A 206 14.54 31.05 -11.60
CA HIS A 206 13.50 30.18 -12.13
C HIS A 206 12.30 31.01 -12.64
N GLU A 207 12.59 32.06 -13.40
CA GLU A 207 11.60 33.04 -13.88
C GLU A 207 10.46 32.37 -14.64
N ASP A 208 10.78 31.50 -15.59
CA ASP A 208 9.78 30.73 -16.37
C ASP A 208 8.85 29.91 -15.46
N HIS A 209 9.40 29.25 -14.44
CA HIS A 209 8.59 28.45 -13.51
C HIS A 209 7.76 29.31 -12.56
N LEU A 210 8.23 30.51 -12.22
CA LEU A 210 7.46 31.47 -11.43
C LEU A 210 6.27 32.02 -12.23
N GLU A 211 6.46 32.28 -13.52
CA GLU A 211 5.38 32.70 -14.41
C GLU A 211 4.28 31.63 -14.48
N ASP A 212 4.65 30.39 -14.81
CA ASP A 212 3.71 29.25 -14.85
C ASP A 212 3.00 29.05 -13.50
N TYR A 213 3.78 29.04 -12.41
CA TYR A 213 3.26 28.87 -11.05
C TYR A 213 2.27 29.95 -10.68
N SER A 214 2.57 31.22 -10.97
CA SER A 214 1.72 32.36 -10.60
C SER A 214 0.36 32.29 -11.29
N ALA A 215 0.29 31.75 -12.50
CA ALA A 215 -0.96 31.52 -13.23
C ALA A 215 -1.73 30.26 -12.78
N SER A 216 -1.11 29.37 -12.01
CA SER A 216 -1.73 28.12 -11.54
C SER A 216 -2.73 28.33 -10.42
N VAL A 217 -3.53 27.29 -10.13
CA VAL A 217 -4.48 27.30 -9.00
C VAL A 217 -3.79 27.47 -7.65
N HIS A 218 -2.55 27.01 -7.49
CA HIS A 218 -1.79 27.20 -6.25
C HIS A 218 -1.22 28.62 -6.16
N GLY A 219 -0.68 29.14 -7.27
CA GLY A 219 -0.18 30.51 -7.37
C GLY A 219 -1.26 31.55 -7.09
N VAL A 220 -2.40 31.45 -7.79
CA VAL A 220 -3.56 32.33 -7.56
C VAL A 220 -4.03 32.25 -6.10
N ALA A 221 -4.10 31.04 -5.52
CA ALA A 221 -4.52 30.86 -4.14
C ALA A 221 -3.59 31.56 -3.13
N ILE A 222 -2.26 31.45 -3.29
CA ILE A 222 -1.31 32.08 -2.36
C ILE A 222 -1.11 33.58 -2.64
N LEU A 223 -0.96 33.97 -3.89
CA LEU A 223 -0.54 35.32 -4.30
C LEU A 223 -1.73 36.30 -4.38
N GLU A 224 -2.89 35.84 -4.83
CA GLU A 224 -4.08 36.70 -5.02
C GLU A 224 -5.11 36.53 -3.90
N GLU A 225 -5.41 35.28 -3.52
CA GLU A 225 -6.44 34.99 -2.51
C GLU A 225 -5.91 35.01 -1.07
N GLY A 226 -4.59 35.02 -0.87
CA GLY A 226 -3.95 35.05 0.44
C GLY A 226 -4.11 33.77 1.27
N LYS A 227 -4.35 32.62 0.61
CA LYS A 227 -4.51 31.31 1.24
C LYS A 227 -3.16 30.70 1.58
N SER A 228 -2.72 30.88 2.82
CA SER A 228 -1.40 30.44 3.31
C SER A 228 -1.19 28.92 3.36
N ASP A 229 -2.29 28.16 3.29
CA ASP A 229 -2.31 26.70 3.21
C ASP A 229 -2.16 26.16 1.78
N ALA A 230 -2.18 27.03 0.76
CA ALA A 230 -1.83 26.64 -0.60
C ALA A 230 -0.35 26.25 -0.72
N ALA A 231 -0.08 25.30 -1.63
CA ALA A 231 1.26 24.77 -1.84
C ALA A 231 2.17 25.81 -2.50
N VAL A 232 3.35 26.06 -1.91
CA VAL A 232 4.45 26.84 -2.49
C VAL A 232 5.58 25.91 -2.93
N CYS A 233 6.62 26.47 -3.56
CA CYS A 233 7.76 25.69 -4.10
C CYS A 233 8.35 24.70 -3.08
N SER A 234 8.47 25.10 -1.81
CA SER A 234 9.04 24.29 -0.72
C SER A 234 8.13 23.18 -0.18
N ASP A 235 6.87 23.12 -0.60
CA ASP A 235 5.97 22.03 -0.20
C ASP A 235 6.06 20.87 -1.19
N CYS A 236 6.35 21.16 -2.46
CA CYS A 236 6.59 20.16 -3.50
C CYS A 236 8.06 19.74 -3.58
N HIS A 237 8.99 20.69 -3.43
CA HIS A 237 10.43 20.46 -3.38
C HIS A 237 10.95 20.55 -1.93
N THR A 238 12.12 19.98 -1.66
CA THR A 238 12.80 20.25 -0.37
C THR A 238 13.44 21.64 -0.39
N THR A 239 13.79 22.23 0.76
CA THR A 239 14.41 23.57 0.79
C THR A 239 15.94 23.52 0.78
N HIS A 240 16.51 22.52 1.47
CA HIS A 240 17.97 22.39 1.64
C HIS A 240 18.53 21.12 1.04
N GLN A 241 17.72 20.21 0.48
CA GLN A 241 18.21 18.98 -0.15
C GLN A 241 17.63 18.83 -1.55
N ILE A 242 17.51 19.94 -2.28
CA ILE A 242 16.92 19.97 -3.62
C ILE A 242 17.76 19.07 -4.51
N ASP A 243 17.15 18.11 -5.21
CA ASP A 243 17.85 17.25 -6.15
C ASP A 243 17.25 17.42 -7.56
N ASN A 244 17.92 16.88 -8.56
CA ASN A 244 17.50 16.95 -9.95
C ASN A 244 16.12 16.28 -10.13
N THR A 245 15.18 17.01 -10.74
CA THR A 245 13.79 16.59 -11.01
C THR A 245 13.68 15.39 -11.96
N SER A 246 14.73 15.10 -12.73
CA SER A 246 14.78 13.94 -13.63
C SER A 246 15.03 12.62 -12.89
N LYS A 247 15.52 12.65 -11.65
CA LYS A 247 15.82 11.45 -10.86
C LYS A 247 14.56 10.82 -10.27
N ASP A 248 14.55 9.49 -10.21
CA ASP A 248 13.44 8.72 -9.67
C ASP A 248 13.09 9.06 -8.21
N PRO A 249 14.04 9.15 -7.25
CA PRO A 249 13.72 9.56 -5.88
C PRO A 249 13.00 10.91 -5.79
N THR A 250 13.41 11.90 -6.60
CA THR A 250 12.79 13.22 -6.64
C THR A 250 11.35 13.15 -7.15
N LYS A 251 11.12 12.42 -8.25
CA LYS A 251 9.77 12.21 -8.81
C LYS A 251 8.85 11.51 -7.81
N LEU A 252 9.38 10.51 -7.10
CA LEU A 252 8.62 9.80 -6.08
C LEU A 252 8.21 10.73 -4.94
N LEU A 253 9.17 11.54 -4.45
CA LEU A 253 8.97 12.50 -3.37
C LEU A 253 7.93 13.57 -3.74
N ILE A 254 8.05 14.21 -4.91
CA ILE A 254 7.10 15.24 -5.37
C ILE A 254 5.68 14.66 -5.42
N THR A 255 5.52 13.45 -5.96
CA THR A 255 4.21 12.79 -6.03
C THR A 255 3.63 12.49 -4.65
N SER A 256 4.45 12.09 -3.67
CA SER A 256 3.98 11.92 -2.28
C SER A 256 3.62 13.24 -1.62
N ASN A 257 4.30 14.34 -1.97
CA ASN A 257 4.05 15.65 -1.39
C ASN A 257 2.66 16.21 -1.76
N CYS A 258 2.13 15.89 -2.95
CA CYS A 258 0.74 16.20 -3.28
C CYS A 258 -0.25 15.64 -2.23
N GLY A 259 0.05 14.45 -1.67
CA GLY A 259 -0.76 13.79 -0.66
C GLY A 259 -0.76 14.45 0.72
N ASN A 260 0.14 15.40 1.00
CA ASN A 260 0.14 16.15 2.25
C ASN A 260 -1.09 17.06 2.39
N CYS A 261 -1.65 17.50 1.25
CA CYS A 261 -2.85 18.32 1.18
C CYS A 261 -4.02 17.58 0.48
N HIS A 262 -3.73 16.72 -0.51
CA HIS A 262 -4.72 15.95 -1.28
C HIS A 262 -4.77 14.48 -0.87
N GLU A 263 -4.99 14.21 0.41
CA GLU A 263 -4.92 12.84 0.97
C GLU A 263 -5.92 11.88 0.30
N ALA A 264 -7.15 12.33 0.02
CA ALA A 264 -8.19 11.51 -0.58
C ALA A 264 -7.86 11.12 -2.04
N GLU A 265 -7.42 12.09 -2.83
CA GLU A 265 -7.00 11.88 -4.23
C GLU A 265 -5.73 11.03 -4.29
N TYR A 266 -4.79 11.24 -3.37
CA TYR A 266 -3.57 10.44 -3.27
C TYR A 266 -3.89 8.98 -2.92
N LYS A 267 -4.80 8.74 -1.98
CA LYS A 267 -5.26 7.38 -1.61
C LYS A 267 -5.88 6.66 -2.81
N THR A 268 -6.74 7.33 -3.57
CA THR A 268 -7.39 6.74 -4.76
C THR A 268 -6.42 6.53 -5.91
N TYR A 269 -5.49 7.47 -6.15
CA TYR A 269 -4.42 7.32 -7.12
C TYR A 269 -3.54 6.09 -6.82
N ARG A 270 -3.15 5.88 -5.55
CA ARG A 270 -2.37 4.70 -5.13
C ARG A 270 -3.07 3.37 -5.36
N ALA A 271 -4.39 3.36 -5.46
CA ALA A 271 -5.17 2.17 -5.80
C ALA A 271 -5.15 1.86 -7.32
N THR A 272 -4.72 2.79 -8.17
CA THR A 272 -4.52 2.55 -9.61
C THR A 272 -3.20 1.82 -9.86
N TYR A 273 -3.05 1.21 -11.05
CA TYR A 273 -1.78 0.59 -11.43
C TYR A 273 -0.59 1.56 -11.41
N HIS A 274 -0.79 2.82 -11.83
CA HIS A 274 0.25 3.85 -11.78
C HIS A 274 0.70 4.10 -10.32
N GLY A 275 -0.27 4.32 -9.44
CA GLY A 275 0.03 4.56 -8.02
C GLY A 275 0.56 3.33 -7.27
N GLN A 276 0.18 2.11 -7.67
CA GLN A 276 0.75 0.87 -7.13
C GLN A 276 2.25 0.76 -7.48
N VAL A 277 2.63 1.04 -8.73
CA VAL A 277 4.04 1.03 -9.16
C VAL A 277 4.84 2.13 -8.44
N HIS A 278 4.25 3.32 -8.27
CA HIS A 278 4.84 4.40 -7.48
C HIS A 278 5.06 3.97 -6.01
N SER A 279 4.06 3.35 -5.39
CA SER A 279 4.14 2.86 -4.00
C SER A 279 5.20 1.75 -3.81
N LEU A 280 5.49 1.00 -4.87
CA LEU A 280 6.59 0.03 -4.90
C LEU A 280 7.98 0.68 -5.04
N GLY A 281 8.05 2.00 -5.24
CA GLY A 281 9.30 2.76 -5.33
C GLY A 281 9.81 3.00 -6.75
N TYR A 282 8.94 2.96 -7.77
CA TYR A 282 9.33 3.14 -9.18
C TYR A 282 8.63 4.35 -9.81
N ALA A 283 9.39 5.22 -10.49
CA ALA A 283 8.89 6.51 -10.99
C ALA A 283 8.52 6.56 -12.48
N TYR A 284 8.58 5.41 -13.18
CA TYR A 284 8.39 5.34 -14.64
C TYR A 284 6.92 5.25 -15.08
N THR A 285 5.97 5.25 -14.15
CA THR A 285 4.53 5.35 -14.43
C THR A 285 4.03 6.77 -14.24
N ALA A 286 2.81 7.07 -14.71
CA ALA A 286 2.26 8.42 -14.61
C ALA A 286 2.09 8.83 -13.13
N LYS A 287 2.47 10.07 -12.83
CA LYS A 287 2.42 10.71 -11.51
C LYS A 287 1.39 11.83 -11.53
N CYS A 288 1.09 12.44 -10.38
CA CYS A 288 0.13 13.54 -10.30
C CYS A 288 0.43 14.65 -11.31
N PHE A 289 1.69 15.08 -11.40
CA PHE A 289 2.11 16.15 -12.29
C PHE A 289 2.17 15.78 -13.79
N ASP A 290 2.22 14.49 -14.14
CA ASP A 290 2.14 14.09 -15.55
C ASP A 290 0.70 14.21 -16.09
N CYS A 291 -0.29 14.24 -15.20
CA CYS A 291 -1.68 14.45 -15.59
C CYS A 291 -2.12 15.89 -15.36
N HIS A 292 -1.74 16.52 -14.25
CA HIS A 292 -2.26 17.83 -13.82
C HIS A 292 -1.41 19.03 -14.22
N GLY A 293 -0.19 18.82 -14.72
CA GLY A 293 0.82 19.88 -14.83
C GLY A 293 1.74 19.92 -13.60
N SER A 294 2.84 20.64 -13.70
CA SER A 294 3.87 20.70 -12.64
C SER A 294 3.86 22.04 -11.90
N HIS A 295 4.06 23.12 -12.65
CA HIS A 295 3.91 24.50 -12.16
C HIS A 295 2.65 25.16 -12.73
N ASP A 296 2.10 24.65 -13.82
CA ASP A 296 0.96 25.15 -14.61
C ASP A 296 -0.38 24.47 -14.25
N ILE A 297 -0.57 24.11 -12.97
CA ILE A 297 -1.73 23.31 -12.56
C ILE A 297 -3.03 24.12 -12.65
N LEU A 298 -3.96 23.69 -13.51
CA LEU A 298 -5.26 24.34 -13.73
C LEU A 298 -6.43 23.53 -13.15
N LYS A 299 -7.59 24.20 -12.97
CA LYS A 299 -8.83 23.53 -12.53
C LYS A 299 -9.30 22.55 -13.60
N PRO A 300 -9.89 21.38 -13.24
CA PRO A 300 -10.40 20.43 -14.23
C PRO A 300 -11.57 20.93 -15.10
N THR A 301 -12.15 22.08 -14.77
CA THR A 301 -13.21 22.75 -15.54
C THR A 301 -12.67 23.81 -16.49
N ASP A 302 -11.38 24.11 -16.40
CA ASP A 302 -10.70 25.03 -17.29
C ASP A 302 -10.44 24.33 -18.64
N PRO A 303 -10.84 24.92 -19.78
CA PRO A 303 -10.60 24.35 -21.10
C PRO A 303 -9.12 24.09 -21.44
N ASP A 304 -8.19 24.83 -20.82
CA ASP A 304 -6.75 24.70 -21.07
C ASP A 304 -6.10 23.65 -20.15
N SER A 305 -6.84 23.14 -19.16
CA SER A 305 -6.35 22.08 -18.27
C SER A 305 -6.14 20.77 -19.02
N SER A 306 -4.99 20.14 -18.83
CA SER A 306 -4.68 18.79 -19.32
C SER A 306 -5.70 17.74 -18.84
N VAL A 307 -6.26 17.90 -17.64
CA VAL A 307 -7.29 17.00 -17.10
C VAL A 307 -8.72 17.40 -17.47
N HIS A 308 -8.92 18.43 -18.30
CA HIS A 308 -10.22 18.79 -18.83
C HIS A 308 -10.81 17.63 -19.65
N PRO A 309 -12.13 17.35 -19.58
CA PRO A 309 -12.77 16.26 -20.31
C PRO A 309 -12.37 16.11 -21.78
N ASP A 310 -12.17 17.23 -22.48
CA ASP A 310 -11.82 17.28 -23.89
C ASP A 310 -10.32 17.04 -24.16
N ASN A 311 -9.44 17.31 -23.19
CA ASN A 311 -7.98 17.18 -23.32
C ASN A 311 -7.44 15.85 -22.79
N ARG A 312 -8.16 15.22 -21.84
CA ARG A 312 -7.70 13.99 -21.13
C ARG A 312 -7.20 12.87 -22.03
N LEU A 313 -7.81 12.69 -23.21
CA LEU A 313 -7.38 11.64 -24.13
C LEU A 313 -5.95 11.90 -24.62
N GLU A 314 -5.64 13.16 -24.93
CA GLU A 314 -4.32 13.54 -25.41
C GLU A 314 -3.29 13.48 -24.28
N THR A 315 -3.65 13.89 -23.07
CA THR A 315 -2.82 13.68 -21.87
C THR A 315 -2.48 12.21 -21.64
N CYS A 316 -3.45 11.30 -21.82
CA CYS A 316 -3.13 9.87 -21.76
C CYS A 316 -2.13 9.46 -22.85
N ARG A 317 -2.23 10.03 -24.06
CA ARG A 317 -1.42 9.69 -25.22
C ARG A 317 0.01 10.23 -25.17
N GLU A 318 0.32 11.18 -24.31
CA GLU A 318 1.71 11.58 -24.04
C GLU A 318 2.58 10.39 -23.66
N CYS A 319 2.01 9.46 -22.88
CA CYS A 319 2.64 8.19 -22.54
C CYS A 319 2.11 7.02 -23.38
N HIS A 320 0.80 6.97 -23.65
CA HIS A 320 0.12 5.91 -24.39
C HIS A 320 -0.01 6.23 -25.88
N ASP A 321 1.12 6.43 -26.55
CA ASP A 321 1.22 6.89 -27.95
C ASP A 321 1.16 5.77 -29.01
N GLY A 322 1.15 4.50 -28.58
CA GLY A 322 1.22 3.33 -29.47
C GLY A 322 2.63 2.95 -29.93
N LYS A 323 3.66 3.74 -29.58
CA LYS A 323 5.07 3.44 -29.90
C LYS A 323 5.75 2.75 -28.74
N LYS A 324 5.72 3.36 -27.54
CA LYS A 324 6.37 2.81 -26.33
C LYS A 324 5.38 2.01 -25.47
N LEU A 325 4.14 2.48 -25.38
CA LEU A 325 3.05 1.84 -24.67
C LEU A 325 1.85 1.64 -25.61
N PRO A 326 0.95 0.70 -25.31
CA PRO A 326 -0.28 0.54 -26.08
C PRO A 326 -1.07 1.87 -26.16
N LEU A 327 -1.59 2.17 -27.35
CA LEU A 327 -2.29 3.41 -27.64
C LEU A 327 -3.53 3.59 -26.75
N ALA A 328 -3.69 4.78 -26.17
CA ALA A 328 -4.93 5.18 -25.50
C ALA A 328 -6.02 5.49 -26.55
N THR A 329 -7.05 4.66 -26.57
CA THR A 329 -8.27 4.83 -27.38
C THR A 329 -9.30 5.68 -26.63
N ALA A 330 -10.35 6.13 -27.35
CA ALA A 330 -11.37 7.01 -26.81
C ALA A 330 -12.09 6.46 -25.56
N GLY A 331 -12.16 5.13 -25.38
CA GLY A 331 -12.76 4.54 -24.19
C GLY A 331 -12.10 5.01 -22.88
N PHE A 332 -10.80 5.27 -22.88
CA PHE A 332 -10.06 5.69 -21.69
C PHE A 332 -10.50 7.03 -21.10
N VAL A 333 -11.18 7.90 -21.86
CA VAL A 333 -11.63 9.22 -21.37
C VAL A 333 -12.55 9.11 -20.15
N SER A 334 -13.28 7.99 -20.01
CA SER A 334 -14.15 7.74 -18.86
C SER A 334 -13.49 6.93 -17.73
N PHE A 335 -12.21 6.57 -17.86
CA PHE A 335 -11.46 6.01 -16.74
C PHE A 335 -11.31 7.08 -15.66
N GLY A 336 -11.55 6.71 -14.41
CA GLY A 336 -11.39 7.61 -13.27
C GLY A 336 -10.15 7.27 -12.46
N PRO A 337 -9.03 8.00 -12.59
CA PRO A 337 -7.83 7.78 -11.78
C PRO A 337 -8.06 8.01 -10.28
N HIS A 338 -9.06 8.82 -9.94
CA HIS A 338 -9.47 9.12 -8.56
C HIS A 338 -10.85 8.54 -8.20
N ALA A 339 -11.37 7.57 -8.97
CA ALA A 339 -12.68 6.98 -8.69
C ALA A 339 -12.68 6.19 -7.38
N HIS A 340 -13.73 6.35 -6.56
CA HIS A 340 -13.90 5.61 -5.32
C HIS A 340 -15.36 5.21 -5.07
N ALA A 341 -15.56 4.15 -4.29
CA ALA A 341 -16.88 3.59 -3.98
C ALA A 341 -17.64 4.35 -2.88
N GLY A 342 -17.12 5.50 -2.43
CA GLY A 342 -17.74 6.34 -1.40
C GLY A 342 -18.79 7.31 -1.93
N ASP A 343 -18.82 7.54 -3.23
CA ASP A 343 -19.67 8.53 -3.89
C ASP A 343 -20.53 7.86 -4.97
N PHE A 344 -21.81 7.67 -4.67
CA PHE A 344 -22.76 7.06 -5.59
C PHE A 344 -23.17 8.02 -6.72
N GLU A 345 -23.20 9.32 -6.47
CA GLU A 345 -23.64 10.31 -7.47
C GLU A 345 -22.62 10.40 -8.60
N ARG A 346 -21.32 10.35 -8.24
CA ARG A 346 -20.23 10.44 -9.21
C ARG A 346 -19.80 9.08 -9.79
N TYR A 347 -19.85 8.00 -9.00
CA TYR A 347 -19.35 6.67 -9.40
C TYR A 347 -20.34 5.53 -9.11
N PRO A 348 -21.57 5.55 -9.67
CA PRO A 348 -22.62 4.60 -9.32
C PRO A 348 -22.24 3.14 -9.63
N GLN A 349 -21.55 2.89 -10.76
CA GLN A 349 -21.15 1.53 -11.15
C GLN A 349 -20.14 0.93 -10.18
N LEU A 350 -19.17 1.74 -9.75
CA LEU A 350 -18.14 1.32 -8.80
C LEU A 350 -18.76 1.09 -7.41
N TRP A 351 -19.63 1.99 -6.96
CA TRP A 351 -20.36 1.82 -5.71
C TRP A 351 -21.16 0.51 -5.68
N ILE A 352 -21.96 0.24 -6.73
CA ILE A 352 -22.77 -0.98 -6.82
C ILE A 352 -21.88 -2.22 -6.81
N ALA A 353 -20.83 -2.23 -7.63
CA ALA A 353 -19.89 -3.34 -7.70
C ALA A 353 -19.22 -3.59 -6.35
N THR A 354 -18.76 -2.56 -5.64
CA THR A 354 -18.15 -2.71 -4.32
C THR A 354 -19.13 -3.27 -3.31
N ARG A 355 -20.38 -2.77 -3.25
CA ARG A 355 -21.35 -3.27 -2.26
C ARG A 355 -21.75 -4.71 -2.53
N PHE A 356 -21.89 -5.07 -3.80
CA PHE A 356 -22.11 -6.45 -4.20
C PHE A 356 -20.95 -7.36 -3.80
N MET A 357 -19.71 -7.00 -4.14
CA MET A 357 -18.53 -7.82 -3.82
C MET A 357 -18.34 -7.95 -2.31
N VAL A 358 -18.43 -6.86 -1.54
CA VAL A 358 -18.31 -6.90 -0.08
C VAL A 358 -19.41 -7.77 0.54
N ALA A 359 -20.67 -7.65 0.09
CA ALA A 359 -21.75 -8.50 0.59
C ALA A 359 -21.52 -9.98 0.26
N LEU A 360 -21.00 -10.28 -0.94
CA LEU A 360 -20.63 -11.62 -1.36
C LEU A 360 -19.51 -12.18 -0.47
N LEU A 361 -18.42 -11.43 -0.24
CA LEU A 361 -17.30 -11.84 0.61
C LEU A 361 -17.77 -12.13 2.04
N ILE A 362 -18.52 -11.21 2.66
CA ILE A 362 -19.06 -11.38 4.01
C ILE A 362 -19.95 -12.62 4.06
N GLY A 363 -20.85 -12.79 3.09
CA GLY A 363 -21.77 -13.93 3.04
C GLY A 363 -21.04 -15.26 2.92
N VAL A 364 -20.07 -15.38 2.01
CA VAL A 364 -19.29 -16.59 1.80
C VAL A 364 -18.45 -16.91 3.05
N PHE A 365 -17.67 -15.96 3.57
CA PHE A 365 -16.83 -16.22 4.74
C PHE A 365 -17.65 -16.51 6.00
N ALA A 366 -18.73 -15.76 6.26
CA ALA A 366 -19.58 -16.03 7.41
C ALA A 366 -20.16 -17.45 7.36
N PHE A 367 -20.63 -17.90 6.20
CA PHE A 367 -21.16 -19.25 6.05
C PHE A 367 -20.08 -20.33 6.27
N PHE A 368 -18.94 -20.24 5.57
CA PHE A 368 -17.94 -21.31 5.59
C PHE A 368 -17.09 -21.32 6.86
N TRP A 369 -16.76 -20.16 7.44
CA TRP A 369 -16.06 -20.14 8.72
C TRP A 369 -16.96 -20.58 9.87
N LEU A 370 -18.25 -20.24 9.85
CA LEU A 370 -19.22 -20.81 10.79
C LEU A 370 -19.27 -22.33 10.64
N HIS A 371 -19.35 -22.82 9.41
CA HIS A 371 -19.33 -24.27 9.13
C HIS A 371 -18.07 -24.95 9.68
N CYS A 372 -16.88 -24.41 9.41
CA CYS A 372 -15.61 -24.94 9.94
C CYS A 372 -15.57 -24.90 11.48
N GLY A 373 -15.99 -23.78 12.08
CA GLY A 373 -16.02 -23.60 13.54
C GLY A 373 -17.00 -24.54 14.23
N LEU A 374 -18.19 -24.73 13.66
CA LEU A 374 -19.20 -25.68 14.14
C LEU A 374 -18.71 -27.13 14.03
N TRP A 375 -17.96 -27.46 12.99
CA TRP A 375 -17.32 -28.77 12.85
C TRP A 375 -16.32 -29.01 13.98
N TYR A 376 -15.40 -28.06 14.23
CA TYR A 376 -14.46 -28.16 15.35
C TYR A 376 -15.18 -28.29 16.69
N TYR A 377 -16.19 -27.46 16.92
CA TYR A 377 -17.00 -27.51 18.13
C TYR A 377 -17.64 -28.89 18.32
N ARG A 378 -18.23 -29.46 17.26
CA ARG A 378 -18.90 -30.76 17.33
C ARG A 378 -17.92 -31.89 17.62
N GLU A 379 -16.82 -31.96 16.89
CA GLU A 379 -15.76 -32.95 17.12
C GLU A 379 -15.16 -32.85 18.52
N TRP A 380 -14.89 -31.63 18.99
CA TRP A 380 -14.42 -31.39 20.35
C TRP A 380 -15.44 -31.87 21.40
N LYS A 381 -16.72 -31.56 21.20
CA LYS A 381 -17.80 -31.99 22.09
C LYS A 381 -17.93 -33.51 22.11
N ASP A 382 -17.96 -34.17 20.95
CA ASP A 382 -18.07 -35.63 20.87
C ASP A 382 -16.88 -36.32 21.56
N ARG A 383 -15.66 -35.77 21.43
CA ARG A 383 -14.46 -36.25 22.16
C ARG A 383 -14.57 -36.03 23.66
N ARG A 384 -15.04 -34.87 24.10
CA ARG A 384 -15.20 -34.53 25.52
C ARG A 384 -16.28 -35.39 26.19
N ASP A 385 -17.38 -35.61 25.48
CA ASP A 385 -18.54 -36.37 25.96
C ASP A 385 -18.30 -37.89 25.81
N GLY A 386 -17.10 -38.31 25.35
CA GLY A 386 -16.70 -39.71 25.24
C GLY A 386 -17.54 -40.50 24.23
N VAL A 387 -18.20 -39.82 23.30
CA VAL A 387 -19.01 -40.47 22.26
C VAL A 387 -18.06 -41.36 21.46
N PRO A 388 -18.26 -42.68 21.44
CA PRO A 388 -17.40 -43.56 20.67
C PRO A 388 -17.59 -43.23 19.19
N SER A 389 -16.63 -42.49 18.63
CA SER A 389 -16.48 -42.42 17.17
C SER A 389 -16.29 -43.86 16.71
N PRO A 390 -17.07 -44.36 15.75
CA PRO A 390 -16.89 -45.71 15.22
C PRO A 390 -15.54 -45.77 14.50
N ARG A 391 -14.46 -46.02 15.26
CA ARG A 391 -13.21 -46.55 14.73
C ARG A 391 -13.49 -48.03 14.50
N VAL A 392 -13.93 -48.35 13.29
CA VAL A 392 -14.06 -49.74 12.88
C VAL A 392 -12.65 -50.32 12.91
N LYS A 393 -12.36 -51.20 13.87
CA LYS A 393 -11.09 -51.93 13.90
C LYS A 393 -11.07 -52.90 12.73
N VAL A 394 -10.49 -52.47 11.61
CA VAL A 394 -10.44 -53.24 10.35
C VAL A 394 -9.71 -54.57 10.51
N SER A 395 -8.82 -54.67 11.51
CA SER A 395 -8.19 -55.93 11.94
C SER A 395 -9.18 -57.03 12.32
N GLU A 396 -10.44 -56.70 12.60
CA GLU A 396 -11.53 -57.63 12.96
C GLU A 396 -12.46 -57.95 11.78
N LEU A 397 -12.22 -57.37 10.59
CA LEU A 397 -12.98 -57.64 9.36
C LEU A 397 -12.09 -58.38 8.34
N PRO A 398 -12.63 -59.26 7.49
CA PRO A 398 -11.88 -59.98 6.46
C PRO A 398 -11.58 -59.06 5.26
N ILE A 399 -10.79 -58.00 5.48
CA ILE A 399 -10.47 -56.97 4.49
C ILE A 399 -8.94 -56.87 4.39
N ASP A 400 -8.41 -57.01 3.18
CA ASP A 400 -6.97 -56.90 2.92
C ASP A 400 -6.50 -55.44 3.07
N GLU A 401 -5.83 -55.13 4.19
CA GLU A 401 -5.27 -53.80 4.49
C GLU A 401 -4.23 -53.33 3.45
N LYS A 402 -3.78 -54.20 2.56
CA LYS A 402 -2.85 -53.86 1.46
C LYS A 402 -3.56 -53.32 0.21
N ARG A 403 -4.90 -53.32 0.18
CA ARG A 403 -5.70 -52.87 -0.96
C ARG A 403 -6.32 -51.50 -0.69
N HIS A 404 -6.07 -50.56 -1.58
CA HIS A 404 -6.65 -49.22 -1.58
C HIS A 404 -7.70 -49.08 -2.68
N VAL A 405 -8.61 -48.11 -2.53
CA VAL A 405 -9.54 -47.69 -3.58
C VAL A 405 -8.89 -46.58 -4.41
N ARG A 406 -8.87 -46.75 -5.74
CA ARG A 406 -8.40 -45.71 -6.66
C ARG A 406 -9.41 -44.57 -6.75
N ARG A 407 -9.03 -43.38 -6.27
CA ARG A 407 -9.85 -42.16 -6.31
C ARG A 407 -9.54 -41.29 -7.53
N PHE A 408 -8.25 -41.11 -7.85
CA PHE A 408 -7.81 -40.18 -8.90
C PHE A 408 -6.83 -40.83 -9.88
N ALA A 409 -7.00 -40.53 -11.17
CA ALA A 409 -6.06 -40.93 -12.21
C ALA A 409 -4.84 -40.01 -12.24
N ALA A 410 -3.70 -40.53 -12.73
CA ALA A 410 -2.41 -39.82 -12.70
C ALA A 410 -2.44 -38.42 -13.34
N GLY A 411 -3.13 -38.26 -14.47
CA GLY A 411 -3.26 -36.96 -15.15
C GLY A 411 -3.94 -35.89 -14.29
N TRP A 412 -4.97 -36.26 -13.52
CA TRP A 412 -5.66 -35.32 -12.62
C TRP A 412 -4.79 -34.90 -11.44
N ARG A 413 -3.92 -35.79 -10.96
CA ARG A 413 -2.96 -35.46 -9.89
C ARG A 413 -1.92 -34.46 -10.36
N ALA A 414 -1.38 -34.67 -11.57
CA ALA A 414 -0.44 -33.74 -12.18
C ALA A 414 -1.10 -32.38 -12.47
N ALA A 415 -2.32 -32.38 -13.03
CA ALA A 415 -3.09 -31.16 -13.28
C ALA A 415 -3.36 -30.39 -11.98
N HIS A 416 -3.76 -31.07 -10.90
CA HIS A 416 -3.96 -30.46 -9.59
C HIS A 416 -2.68 -29.82 -9.05
N LEU A 417 -1.55 -30.55 -9.07
CA LEU A 417 -0.27 -30.01 -8.59
C LEU A 417 0.16 -28.79 -9.39
N ALA A 418 0.08 -28.85 -10.72
CA ALA A 418 0.40 -27.71 -11.58
C ALA A 418 -0.53 -26.51 -11.28
N PHE A 419 -1.83 -26.76 -11.12
CA PHE A 419 -2.81 -25.73 -10.82
C PHE A 419 -2.56 -25.08 -9.45
N ALA A 420 -2.20 -25.87 -8.43
CA ALA A 420 -1.86 -25.35 -7.10
C ALA A 420 -0.64 -24.42 -7.13
N LEU A 421 0.45 -24.84 -7.81
CA LEU A 421 1.66 -24.04 -7.94
C LEU A 421 1.39 -22.72 -8.66
N VAL A 422 0.68 -22.78 -9.79
CA VAL A 422 0.31 -21.60 -10.58
C VAL A 422 -0.59 -20.67 -9.77
N THR A 423 -1.56 -21.20 -9.03
CA THR A 423 -2.45 -20.41 -8.18
C THR A 423 -1.67 -19.69 -7.07
N MET A 424 -0.73 -20.38 -6.41
CA MET A 424 0.13 -19.76 -5.39
C MET A 424 1.00 -18.64 -5.99
N THR A 425 1.53 -18.82 -7.20
CA THR A 425 2.26 -17.76 -7.90
C THR A 425 1.36 -16.57 -8.22
N LEU A 426 0.12 -16.80 -8.67
CA LEU A 426 -0.86 -15.75 -8.93
C LEU A 426 -1.23 -14.98 -7.67
N VAL A 427 -1.46 -15.69 -6.55
CA VAL A 427 -1.73 -15.04 -5.26
C VAL A 427 -0.54 -14.19 -4.85
N LEU A 428 0.69 -14.71 -4.88
CA LEU A 428 1.89 -13.96 -4.49
C LEU A 428 2.07 -12.69 -5.33
N THR A 429 2.03 -12.83 -6.66
CA THR A 429 2.27 -11.70 -7.57
C THR A 429 1.12 -10.70 -7.58
N GLY A 430 -0.13 -11.17 -7.54
CA GLY A 430 -1.32 -10.31 -7.53
C GLY A 430 -1.46 -9.53 -6.21
N THR A 431 -1.21 -10.18 -5.07
CA THR A 431 -1.32 -9.52 -3.76
C THR A 431 -0.16 -8.57 -3.48
N ALA A 432 1.02 -8.84 -4.05
CA ALA A 432 2.13 -7.88 -4.02
C ALA A 432 1.79 -6.58 -4.79
N ALA A 433 1.01 -6.67 -5.87
CA ALA A 433 0.49 -5.48 -6.56
C ALA A 433 -0.63 -4.80 -5.77
N LEU A 434 -1.58 -5.58 -5.24
CA LEU A 434 -2.73 -5.07 -4.48
C LEU A 434 -2.30 -4.34 -3.20
N TYR A 435 -1.26 -4.83 -2.52
CA TYR A 435 -0.74 -4.28 -1.26
C TYR A 435 0.65 -3.65 -1.43
N ALA A 436 0.83 -2.91 -2.54
CA ALA A 436 2.08 -2.29 -2.97
C ALA A 436 2.81 -1.44 -1.91
N GLU A 437 2.07 -0.87 -0.96
CA GLU A 437 2.62 -0.02 0.11
C GLU A 437 3.42 -0.81 1.16
N THR A 438 3.12 -2.11 1.29
CA THR A 438 3.72 -2.97 2.30
C THR A 438 5.20 -3.26 2.00
N ALA A 439 6.00 -3.43 3.06
CA ALA A 439 7.42 -3.73 2.91
C ALA A 439 7.67 -5.08 2.23
N TRP A 440 6.82 -6.08 2.47
CA TRP A 440 6.97 -7.40 1.87
C TRP A 440 6.68 -7.37 0.37
N ALA A 441 5.71 -6.57 -0.08
CA ALA A 441 5.40 -6.41 -1.50
C ALA A 441 6.60 -5.84 -2.27
N ARG A 442 7.24 -4.80 -1.72
CA ARG A 442 8.48 -4.23 -2.26
C ARG A 442 9.60 -5.26 -2.36
N SER A 443 9.81 -6.07 -1.32
CA SER A 443 10.82 -7.14 -1.33
C SER A 443 10.53 -8.21 -2.39
N VAL A 444 9.28 -8.65 -2.52
CA VAL A 444 8.86 -9.66 -3.51
C VAL A 444 9.04 -9.12 -4.93
N VAL A 445 8.54 -7.91 -5.21
CA VAL A 445 8.65 -7.30 -6.54
C VAL A 445 10.11 -7.02 -6.88
N GLY A 446 10.92 -6.54 -5.92
CA GLY A 446 12.35 -6.38 -6.09
C GLY A 446 13.07 -7.70 -6.43
N ALA A 447 12.74 -8.79 -5.73
CA ALA A 447 13.28 -10.12 -6.00
C ALA A 447 12.87 -10.68 -7.38
N LEU A 448 11.70 -10.29 -7.89
CA LEU A 448 11.25 -10.62 -9.24
C LEU A 448 11.86 -9.70 -10.32
N GLY A 449 12.69 -8.72 -9.95
CA GLY A 449 13.34 -7.79 -10.88
C GLY A 449 12.48 -6.60 -11.28
N GLY A 450 11.51 -6.22 -10.46
CA GLY A 450 10.68 -5.03 -10.63
C GLY A 450 9.27 -5.32 -11.16
N PRO A 451 8.39 -4.29 -11.22
CA PRO A 451 6.96 -4.48 -11.48
C PRO A 451 6.67 -5.01 -12.88
N ALA A 452 7.49 -4.67 -13.89
CA ALA A 452 7.37 -5.20 -15.24
C ALA A 452 7.54 -6.72 -15.28
N ASN A 453 8.59 -7.24 -14.64
CA ASN A 453 8.86 -8.67 -14.56
C ASN A 453 7.83 -9.40 -13.69
N ALA A 454 7.44 -8.82 -12.55
CA ALA A 454 6.37 -9.36 -11.73
C ALA A 454 5.05 -9.50 -12.53
N GLY A 455 4.72 -8.51 -13.35
CA GLY A 455 3.58 -8.56 -14.27
C GLY A 455 3.70 -9.63 -15.36
N ILE A 456 4.91 -9.88 -15.89
CA ILE A 456 5.15 -10.99 -16.84
C ILE A 456 4.91 -12.33 -16.16
N VAL A 457 5.50 -12.55 -14.98
CA VAL A 457 5.31 -13.78 -14.19
C VAL A 457 3.83 -14.01 -13.91
N HIS A 458 3.11 -12.97 -13.50
CA HIS A 458 1.67 -13.03 -13.26
C HIS A 458 0.89 -13.46 -14.51
N ARG A 459 1.14 -12.84 -15.67
CA ARG A 459 0.44 -13.18 -16.92
C ARG A 459 0.77 -14.57 -17.46
N VAL A 460 2.01 -15.04 -17.29
CA VAL A 460 2.40 -16.42 -17.65
C VAL A 460 1.67 -17.41 -16.76
N ALA A 461 1.66 -17.18 -15.45
CA ALA A 461 0.90 -18.00 -14.50
C ALA A 461 -0.60 -17.97 -14.84
N ALA A 462 -1.18 -16.81 -15.16
CA ALA A 462 -2.59 -16.67 -15.53
C ALA A 462 -2.92 -17.44 -16.81
N THR A 463 -2.03 -17.42 -17.81
CA THR A 463 -2.20 -18.18 -19.05
C THR A 463 -2.20 -19.68 -18.78
N LEU A 464 -1.29 -20.17 -17.94
CA LEU A 464 -1.26 -21.58 -17.54
C LEU A 464 -2.51 -21.97 -16.75
N PHE A 465 -2.95 -21.11 -15.82
CA PHE A 465 -4.16 -21.31 -15.01
C PHE A 465 -5.41 -21.46 -15.89
N VAL A 466 -5.63 -20.51 -16.79
CA VAL A 466 -6.75 -20.51 -17.73
C VAL A 466 -6.64 -21.68 -18.70
N GLY A 467 -5.43 -22.00 -19.18
CA GLY A 467 -5.18 -23.14 -20.05
C GLY A 467 -5.54 -24.49 -19.39
N ILE A 468 -5.11 -24.71 -18.15
CA ILE A 468 -5.46 -25.92 -17.38
C ILE A 468 -6.99 -26.02 -17.21
N PHE A 469 -7.65 -24.90 -16.91
CA PHE A 469 -9.11 -24.85 -16.78
C PHE A 469 -9.82 -25.23 -18.10
N PHE A 470 -9.42 -24.65 -19.22
CA PHE A 470 -10.05 -24.96 -20.52
C PHE A 470 -9.77 -26.39 -20.97
N ILE A 471 -8.56 -26.90 -20.78
CA ILE A 471 -8.23 -28.30 -21.08
C ILE A 471 -9.10 -29.24 -20.24
N HIS A 472 -9.23 -28.97 -18.95
CA HIS A 472 -10.12 -29.72 -18.05
C HIS A 472 -11.58 -29.66 -18.52
N PHE A 473 -12.10 -28.47 -18.79
CA PHE A 473 -13.47 -28.26 -19.24
C PHE A 473 -13.75 -29.01 -20.54
N VAL A 474 -12.92 -28.84 -21.57
CA VAL A 474 -13.06 -29.52 -22.87
C VAL A 474 -12.96 -31.03 -22.70
N TYR A 475 -12.01 -31.53 -21.91
CA TYR A 475 -11.86 -32.96 -21.65
C TYR A 475 -13.12 -33.56 -21.00
N VAL A 476 -13.62 -32.93 -19.93
CA VAL A 476 -14.80 -33.40 -19.21
C VAL A 476 -16.03 -33.32 -20.11
N MET A 477 -16.26 -32.20 -20.79
CA MET A 477 -17.41 -32.05 -21.71
C MET A 477 -17.36 -33.05 -22.86
N PHE A 478 -16.20 -33.25 -23.49
CA PHE A 478 -16.03 -34.26 -24.53
C PHE A 478 -16.33 -35.67 -24.00
N HIS A 479 -15.86 -36.01 -22.80
CA HIS A 479 -16.10 -37.33 -22.23
C HIS A 479 -17.58 -37.55 -21.87
N LEU A 480 -18.28 -36.54 -21.36
CA LEU A 480 -19.68 -36.62 -20.99
C LEU A 480 -20.62 -36.60 -22.21
N LEU A 481 -20.39 -35.68 -23.16
CA LEU A 481 -21.27 -35.45 -24.30
C LEU A 481 -21.02 -36.42 -25.46
N VAL A 482 -19.79 -36.91 -25.62
CA VAL A 482 -19.41 -37.79 -26.73
C VAL A 482 -19.20 -39.22 -26.25
N ARG A 483 -18.27 -39.45 -25.31
CA ARG A 483 -17.90 -40.82 -24.91
C ARG A 483 -18.93 -41.52 -24.03
N ARG A 484 -19.69 -40.78 -23.22
CA ARG A 484 -20.72 -41.31 -22.31
C ARG A 484 -22.12 -40.85 -22.69
N ARG A 485 -22.33 -40.50 -23.96
CA ARG A 485 -23.61 -40.01 -24.46
C ARG A 485 -24.73 -41.01 -24.13
N GLY A 486 -25.76 -40.55 -23.41
CA GLY A 486 -26.89 -41.37 -22.97
C GLY A 486 -26.64 -42.26 -21.74
N GLN A 487 -25.39 -42.38 -21.26
CA GLN A 487 -25.04 -43.19 -20.08
C GLN A 487 -24.79 -42.34 -18.82
N PHE A 488 -24.43 -41.06 -18.99
CA PHE A 488 -24.17 -40.16 -17.87
C PHE A 488 -25.44 -39.53 -17.29
N ARG A 489 -25.63 -39.68 -15.98
CA ARG A 489 -26.74 -39.06 -15.24
C ARG A 489 -26.30 -37.69 -14.72
N TRP A 490 -26.76 -36.62 -15.37
CA TRP A 490 -26.40 -35.22 -15.02
C TRP A 490 -26.66 -34.85 -13.56
N PHE A 491 -27.75 -35.33 -12.96
CA PHE A 491 -28.07 -35.14 -11.54
C PHE A 491 -27.93 -36.43 -10.72
N GLY A 492 -27.11 -37.36 -11.22
CA GLY A 492 -26.79 -38.63 -10.57
C GLY A 492 -25.75 -38.48 -9.45
N PRO A 493 -25.51 -39.56 -8.70
CA PRO A 493 -24.56 -39.56 -7.58
C PRO A 493 -23.09 -39.40 -8.00
N ASP A 494 -22.75 -39.75 -9.25
CA ASP A 494 -21.41 -39.57 -9.82
C ASP A 494 -21.15 -38.17 -10.38
N SER A 495 -22.17 -37.30 -10.41
CA SER A 495 -22.07 -35.96 -10.98
C SER A 495 -21.50 -34.96 -10.00
N LEU A 496 -20.67 -34.04 -10.52
CA LEU A 496 -20.19 -32.86 -9.81
C LEU A 496 -21.21 -31.71 -9.79
N ILE A 497 -22.33 -31.84 -10.51
CA ILE A 497 -23.38 -30.81 -10.52
C ILE A 497 -24.18 -30.89 -9.20
N PRO A 498 -24.40 -29.75 -8.52
CA PRO A 498 -25.24 -29.70 -7.34
C PRO A 498 -26.67 -30.18 -7.64
N ARG A 499 -27.21 -30.99 -6.74
CA ARG A 499 -28.58 -31.53 -6.77
C ARG A 499 -29.28 -31.27 -5.44
N TRP A 500 -30.60 -31.46 -5.38
CA TRP A 500 -31.38 -31.27 -4.16
C TRP A 500 -30.87 -32.06 -2.94
N GLN A 501 -30.31 -33.26 -3.16
CA GLN A 501 -29.69 -34.04 -2.09
C GLN A 501 -28.54 -33.30 -1.41
N ASP A 502 -27.75 -32.48 -2.13
CA ASP A 502 -26.61 -31.76 -1.55
C ASP A 502 -27.09 -30.70 -0.53
N PHE A 503 -28.24 -30.07 -0.77
CA PHE A 503 -28.88 -29.16 0.17
C PHE A 503 -29.42 -29.90 1.40
N ILE A 504 -29.98 -31.10 1.19
CA ILE A 504 -30.43 -31.98 2.28
C ILE A 504 -29.23 -32.41 3.14
N ASP A 505 -28.13 -32.83 2.51
CA ASP A 505 -26.90 -33.23 3.20
C ASP A 505 -26.28 -32.06 3.96
N CYS A 506 -26.30 -30.85 3.39
CA CYS A 506 -25.87 -29.64 4.06
C CYS A 506 -26.73 -29.34 5.30
N TYR A 507 -28.06 -29.35 5.15
CA TYR A 507 -28.99 -29.17 6.27
C TYR A 507 -28.80 -30.23 7.37
N GLN A 508 -28.65 -31.51 6.98
CA GLN A 508 -28.35 -32.60 7.91
C GLN A 508 -27.00 -32.41 8.60
N MET A 509 -25.99 -31.88 7.91
CA MET A 509 -24.72 -31.53 8.52
C MET A 509 -24.89 -30.47 9.62
N PHE A 510 -25.64 -29.40 9.36
CA PHE A 510 -25.93 -28.39 10.38
C PHE A 510 -26.73 -28.95 11.56
N ARG A 511 -27.69 -29.85 11.31
CA ARG A 511 -28.37 -30.59 12.38
C ARG A 511 -27.39 -31.43 13.20
N TRP A 512 -26.45 -32.11 12.55
CA TRP A 512 -25.42 -32.89 13.24
C TRP A 512 -24.50 -32.00 14.09
N PHE A 513 -24.04 -30.86 13.55
CA PHE A 513 -23.25 -29.88 14.31
C PHE A 513 -23.96 -29.47 15.61
N LEU A 514 -25.28 -29.23 15.54
CA LEU A 514 -26.11 -28.86 16.68
C LEU A 514 -26.56 -30.05 17.54
N GLY A 515 -26.16 -31.28 17.19
CA GLY A 515 -26.54 -32.51 17.90
C GLY A 515 -28.00 -32.93 17.74
N MET A 516 -28.67 -32.43 16.72
CA MET A 516 -30.07 -32.72 16.39
C MET A 516 -30.23 -33.89 15.42
N GLY A 517 -29.16 -34.61 15.09
CA GLY A 517 -29.19 -35.76 14.18
C GLY A 517 -27.81 -36.40 13.97
N PRO A 518 -27.76 -37.57 13.30
CA PRO A 518 -26.51 -38.23 12.93
C PRO A 518 -25.79 -37.48 11.80
N ARG A 519 -24.48 -37.73 11.65
CA ARG A 519 -23.68 -37.22 10.52
C ARG A 519 -24.26 -37.74 9.19
N PRO A 520 -24.44 -36.88 8.17
CA PRO A 520 -25.02 -37.30 6.89
C PRO A 520 -24.15 -38.34 6.18
N LEU A 521 -24.80 -39.26 5.46
CA LEU A 521 -24.14 -40.30 4.67
C LEU A 521 -23.74 -39.73 3.30
N LEU A 522 -22.50 -39.27 3.20
CA LEU A 522 -22.00 -38.63 1.99
C LEU A 522 -21.74 -39.65 0.86
N ASP A 523 -22.08 -39.22 -0.35
CA ASP A 523 -21.85 -39.98 -1.59
C ASP A 523 -20.43 -39.71 -2.14
N ARG A 524 -20.17 -40.06 -3.40
CA ARG A 524 -18.87 -39.97 -4.07
C ARG A 524 -18.24 -38.59 -3.93
N TRP A 525 -19.09 -37.57 -4.07
CA TRP A 525 -18.76 -36.16 -3.90
C TRP A 525 -19.67 -35.59 -2.81
N ALA A 526 -19.08 -35.09 -1.74
CA ALA A 526 -19.78 -34.34 -0.71
C ALA A 526 -20.20 -32.95 -1.22
N TYR A 527 -21.24 -32.36 -0.62
CA TYR A 527 -21.72 -31.04 -1.04
C TYR A 527 -20.65 -29.95 -0.96
N PHE A 528 -19.75 -30.01 0.03
CA PHE A 528 -18.65 -29.05 0.18
C PHE A 528 -17.54 -29.29 -0.85
N GLU A 529 -17.29 -30.53 -1.29
CA GLU A 529 -16.35 -30.81 -2.40
C GLU A 529 -16.90 -30.30 -3.73
N LYS A 530 -18.22 -30.44 -3.95
CA LYS A 530 -18.89 -29.83 -5.10
C LYS A 530 -18.84 -28.32 -5.05
N PHE A 531 -19.04 -27.74 -3.87
CA PHE A 531 -18.90 -26.29 -3.69
C PHE A 531 -17.48 -25.84 -4.02
N ASP A 532 -16.44 -26.47 -3.46
CA ASP A 532 -15.04 -26.15 -3.78
C ASP A 532 -14.79 -26.19 -5.29
N TYR A 533 -15.29 -27.23 -5.98
CA TYR A 533 -15.17 -27.36 -7.43
C TYR A 533 -15.87 -26.20 -8.18
N TRP A 534 -17.13 -25.89 -7.84
CA TRP A 534 -17.88 -24.85 -8.54
C TRP A 534 -17.49 -23.44 -8.17
N ALA A 535 -17.01 -23.22 -6.94
CA ALA A 535 -16.44 -21.95 -6.50
C ALA A 535 -15.22 -21.59 -7.35
N VAL A 536 -14.35 -22.56 -7.65
CA VAL A 536 -13.23 -22.35 -8.58
C VAL A 536 -13.73 -22.08 -10.00
N PHE A 537 -14.75 -22.80 -10.49
CA PHE A 537 -15.33 -22.51 -11.81
C PHE A 537 -15.89 -21.09 -11.91
N TRP A 538 -16.61 -20.64 -10.89
CA TRP A 538 -17.08 -19.27 -10.79
C TRP A 538 -15.91 -18.29 -10.78
N GLY A 539 -14.96 -18.49 -9.86
CA GLY A 539 -13.83 -17.61 -9.66
C GLY A 539 -12.95 -17.48 -10.90
N VAL A 540 -12.65 -18.58 -11.61
CA VAL A 540 -11.89 -18.57 -12.87
C VAL A 540 -12.57 -17.71 -13.93
N ASN A 541 -13.91 -17.73 -14.02
CA ASN A 541 -14.61 -16.87 -14.97
C ASN A 541 -14.50 -15.39 -14.54
N VAL A 542 -14.79 -15.08 -13.28
CA VAL A 542 -14.75 -13.69 -12.78
C VAL A 542 -13.34 -13.10 -12.88
N ILE A 543 -12.34 -13.77 -12.32
CA ILE A 543 -10.94 -13.32 -12.34
C ILE A 543 -10.31 -13.44 -13.74
N GLY A 544 -10.70 -14.45 -14.52
CA GLY A 544 -10.19 -14.66 -15.86
C GLY A 544 -10.66 -13.60 -16.84
N PHE A 545 -11.96 -13.28 -16.87
CA PHE A 545 -12.48 -12.23 -17.76
C PHE A 545 -12.00 -10.84 -17.35
N SER A 546 -12.06 -10.51 -16.06
CA SER A 546 -11.52 -9.23 -15.56
C SER A 546 -10.01 -9.12 -15.81
N GLY A 547 -9.26 -10.21 -15.63
CA GLY A 547 -7.82 -10.26 -15.91
C GLY A 547 -7.49 -10.08 -17.39
N LEU A 548 -8.27 -10.68 -18.29
CA LEU A 548 -8.13 -10.47 -19.74
C LEU A 548 -8.41 -9.01 -20.12
N MET A 549 -9.44 -8.39 -19.53
CA MET A 549 -9.75 -6.98 -19.78
C MET A 549 -8.56 -6.08 -19.39
N LEU A 550 -7.93 -6.36 -18.26
CA LEU A 550 -6.77 -5.62 -17.73
C LEU A 550 -5.46 -5.94 -18.49
N ALA A 551 -5.29 -7.17 -18.97
CA ALA A 551 -4.10 -7.60 -19.71
C ALA A 551 -4.06 -7.02 -21.14
N PHE A 552 -5.22 -6.73 -21.73
CA PHE A 552 -5.36 -6.17 -23.08
C PHE A 552 -6.13 -4.84 -23.05
N PRO A 553 -5.60 -3.80 -22.37
CA PRO A 553 -6.38 -2.60 -22.07
C PRO A 553 -6.72 -1.79 -23.33
N ASN A 554 -5.88 -1.81 -24.37
CA ASN A 554 -6.16 -1.17 -25.66
C ASN A 554 -7.33 -1.84 -26.42
N VAL A 555 -7.45 -3.17 -26.33
CA VAL A 555 -8.56 -3.92 -26.95
C VAL A 555 -9.83 -3.70 -26.14
N THR A 556 -9.74 -3.71 -24.81
CA THR A 556 -10.89 -3.45 -23.94
C THR A 556 -11.42 -2.04 -24.14
N ALA A 557 -10.55 -1.02 -24.15
CA ALA A 557 -10.93 0.38 -24.29
C ALA A 557 -11.42 0.75 -25.70
N SER A 558 -11.16 -0.08 -26.73
CA SER A 558 -11.75 0.12 -28.05
C SER A 558 -13.20 -0.37 -28.13
N LEU A 559 -13.62 -1.22 -27.20
CA LEU A 559 -14.95 -1.83 -27.15
C LEU A 559 -15.82 -1.30 -26.00
N LEU A 560 -15.19 -0.92 -24.89
CA LEU A 560 -15.84 -0.60 -23.63
C LEU A 560 -15.34 0.74 -23.06
N PRO A 561 -16.18 1.45 -22.29
CA PRO A 561 -15.79 2.68 -21.62
C PRO A 561 -14.79 2.41 -20.48
N GLY A 562 -13.92 3.38 -20.20
CA GLY A 562 -12.82 3.30 -19.26
C GLY A 562 -13.22 3.08 -17.81
N TRP A 563 -14.43 3.47 -17.38
CA TRP A 563 -14.92 3.12 -16.04
C TRP A 563 -15.01 1.60 -15.81
N VAL A 564 -15.07 0.80 -16.88
CA VAL A 564 -15.01 -0.66 -16.79
C VAL A 564 -13.67 -1.12 -16.21
N PHE A 565 -12.56 -0.41 -16.43
CA PHE A 565 -11.28 -0.75 -15.78
C PHE A 565 -11.31 -0.52 -14.27
N ASN A 566 -12.03 0.50 -13.78
CA ASN A 566 -12.22 0.71 -12.35
C ASN A 566 -12.96 -0.48 -11.73
N VAL A 567 -14.06 -0.92 -12.36
CA VAL A 567 -14.84 -2.08 -11.89
C VAL A 567 -14.06 -3.39 -12.06
N ALA A 568 -13.38 -3.60 -13.18
CA ALA A 568 -12.59 -4.80 -13.44
C ALA A 568 -11.45 -4.95 -12.43
N THR A 569 -10.74 -3.86 -12.12
CA THR A 569 -9.67 -3.86 -11.09
C THR A 569 -10.22 -4.24 -9.72
N LEU A 570 -11.36 -3.66 -9.32
CA LEU A 570 -12.04 -4.00 -8.08
C LEU A 570 -12.44 -5.48 -8.05
N VAL A 571 -13.22 -5.94 -9.04
CA VAL A 571 -13.74 -7.31 -9.07
C VAL A 571 -12.60 -8.34 -9.14
N HIS A 572 -11.55 -8.05 -9.90
CA HIS A 572 -10.38 -8.91 -9.98
C HIS A 572 -9.66 -9.01 -8.63
N GLY A 573 -9.44 -7.87 -7.96
CA GLY A 573 -8.78 -7.82 -6.65
C GLY A 573 -9.59 -8.51 -5.55
N GLU A 574 -10.90 -8.24 -5.47
CA GLU A 574 -11.80 -8.82 -4.47
C GLU A 574 -11.98 -10.33 -4.67
N GLU A 575 -12.11 -10.80 -5.93
CA GLU A 575 -12.16 -12.24 -6.23
C GLU A 575 -10.82 -12.92 -5.93
N ALA A 576 -9.69 -12.27 -6.20
CA ALA A 576 -8.38 -12.80 -5.84
C ALA A 576 -8.22 -12.94 -4.32
N PHE A 577 -8.69 -11.95 -3.55
CA PHE A 577 -8.71 -12.00 -2.09
C PHE A 577 -9.62 -13.13 -1.59
N LEU A 578 -10.85 -13.21 -2.12
CA LEU A 578 -11.80 -14.27 -1.82
C LEU A 578 -11.19 -15.65 -2.08
N ALA A 579 -10.61 -15.86 -3.26
CA ALA A 579 -9.98 -17.12 -3.64
C ALA A 579 -8.79 -17.46 -2.73
N ALA A 580 -7.89 -16.51 -2.45
CA ALA A 580 -6.73 -16.76 -1.59
C ALA A 580 -7.13 -17.16 -0.16
N VAL A 581 -8.02 -16.39 0.47
CA VAL A 581 -8.48 -16.66 1.83
C VAL A 581 -9.30 -17.94 1.88
N PHE A 582 -10.21 -18.17 0.93
CA PHE A 582 -11.02 -19.39 0.88
C PHE A 582 -10.15 -20.63 0.68
N LEU A 583 -9.18 -20.60 -0.24
CA LEU A 583 -8.31 -21.75 -0.52
C LEU A 583 -7.43 -22.10 0.69
N PHE A 584 -6.82 -21.10 1.33
CA PHE A 584 -5.88 -21.37 2.43
C PHE A 584 -6.55 -21.53 3.80
N THR A 585 -7.84 -21.23 3.92
CA THR A 585 -8.62 -21.48 5.15
C THR A 585 -9.61 -22.62 4.98
N VAL A 586 -10.61 -22.48 4.11
CA VAL A 586 -11.74 -23.42 3.98
C VAL A 586 -11.33 -24.67 3.22
N HIS A 587 -10.67 -24.55 2.07
CA HIS A 587 -10.25 -25.72 1.29
C HIS A 587 -9.18 -26.52 2.04
N PHE A 588 -8.19 -25.84 2.65
CA PHE A 588 -7.22 -26.49 3.54
C PHE A 588 -7.89 -27.11 4.77
N PHE A 589 -8.91 -26.48 5.34
CA PHE A 589 -9.68 -27.08 6.41
C PHE A 589 -10.34 -28.38 5.95
N ASN A 590 -11.14 -28.33 4.88
CA ASN A 590 -11.90 -29.47 4.33
C ASN A 590 -11.01 -30.67 4.02
N ASN A 591 -9.77 -30.46 3.59
CA ASN A 591 -8.88 -31.54 3.17
C ASN A 591 -7.82 -31.91 4.21
N HIS A 592 -7.31 -30.97 4.99
CA HIS A 592 -6.10 -31.17 5.81
C HIS A 592 -6.28 -30.86 7.29
N PHE A 593 -7.10 -29.88 7.67
CA PHE A 593 -7.24 -29.47 9.08
C PHE A 593 -8.47 -30.02 9.79
N ARG A 594 -9.32 -30.80 9.14
CA ARG A 594 -10.42 -31.47 9.84
C ARG A 594 -9.87 -32.38 10.96
N PRO A 595 -10.45 -32.33 12.18
CA PRO A 595 -9.98 -33.13 13.31
C PRO A 595 -9.95 -34.64 13.08
N ASP A 596 -10.76 -35.17 12.16
CA ASP A 596 -10.84 -36.58 11.78
C ASP A 596 -9.75 -37.00 10.77
N LYS A 597 -8.98 -36.05 10.23
CA LYS A 597 -7.89 -36.26 9.26
C LYS A 597 -6.48 -36.01 9.85
N LEU A 598 -6.37 -35.48 11.07
CA LEU A 598 -5.09 -35.19 11.73
C LEU A 598 -4.62 -36.35 12.65
N PRO A 599 -3.33 -36.74 12.68
CA PRO A 599 -2.18 -36.43 11.79
C PRO A 599 -1.80 -37.64 10.87
N PRO A 600 -1.17 -37.51 9.67
CA PRO A 600 -0.61 -36.38 8.87
C PRO A 600 -1.55 -35.88 7.73
N PRO A 601 -1.21 -34.87 6.87
CA PRO A 601 -2.17 -34.31 5.89
C PRO A 601 -2.71 -35.33 4.90
N ASP A 602 -3.94 -35.10 4.42
CA ASP A 602 -4.55 -35.90 3.35
C ASP A 602 -3.67 -35.89 2.08
N ILE A 603 -3.22 -37.08 1.68
CA ILE A 603 -2.36 -37.29 0.51
C ILE A 603 -3.08 -37.96 -0.65
N VAL A 604 -4.39 -38.20 -0.57
CA VAL A 604 -5.17 -38.94 -1.58
C VAL A 604 -5.07 -38.27 -2.95
N MET A 605 -4.97 -36.94 -3.00
CA MET A 605 -4.78 -36.22 -4.27
C MET A 605 -3.42 -36.49 -4.91
N PHE A 606 -2.37 -36.75 -4.13
CA PHE A 606 -1.02 -37.05 -4.63
C PHE A 606 -0.81 -38.56 -4.88
N THR A 607 -1.28 -39.41 -3.98
CA THR A 607 -1.20 -40.87 -4.13
C THR A 607 -2.21 -41.40 -5.13
N GLY A 608 -3.34 -40.73 -5.32
CA GLY A 608 -4.47 -41.16 -6.16
C GLY A 608 -5.31 -42.27 -5.56
N THR A 609 -4.98 -42.74 -4.35
CA THR A 609 -5.59 -43.91 -3.71
C THR A 609 -5.89 -43.62 -2.25
N GLN A 610 -6.96 -44.23 -1.75
CA GLN A 610 -7.47 -44.06 -0.38
C GLN A 610 -7.64 -45.43 0.27
N SER A 611 -7.35 -45.58 1.57
CA SER A 611 -7.55 -46.86 2.25
C SER A 611 -9.05 -47.21 2.30
N LEU A 612 -9.38 -48.50 2.38
CA LEU A 612 -10.77 -48.95 2.48
C LEU A 612 -11.47 -48.44 3.75
N GLU A 613 -10.74 -48.34 4.86
CA GLU A 613 -11.22 -47.78 6.12
C GLU A 613 -11.66 -46.32 5.94
N GLU A 614 -10.77 -45.52 5.38
CA GLU A 614 -10.98 -44.08 5.20
C GLU A 614 -12.08 -43.81 4.17
N PHE A 615 -12.11 -44.60 3.08
CA PHE A 615 -13.14 -44.48 2.05
C PHE A 615 -14.55 -44.79 2.60
N ARG A 616 -14.70 -45.84 3.42
CA ARG A 616 -15.99 -46.18 4.05
C ARG A 616 -16.44 -45.11 5.05
N ARG A 617 -15.50 -44.47 5.75
CA ARG A 617 -15.80 -43.40 6.71
C ARG A 617 -16.20 -42.10 6.01
N ASP A 618 -15.45 -41.69 4.99
CA ASP A 618 -15.61 -40.39 4.36
C ASP A 618 -16.74 -40.38 3.31
N HIS A 619 -16.95 -41.51 2.61
CA HIS A 619 -17.95 -41.67 1.54
C HIS A 619 -18.82 -42.93 1.73
N PRO A 620 -19.53 -43.08 2.86
CA PRO A 620 -20.25 -44.31 3.20
C PRO A 620 -21.32 -44.68 2.17
N ALA A 621 -22.06 -43.71 1.62
CA ALA A 621 -23.10 -43.99 0.64
C ALA A 621 -22.50 -44.47 -0.71
N HIS A 622 -21.31 -43.99 -1.06
CA HIS A 622 -20.61 -44.45 -2.26
C HIS A 622 -20.07 -45.87 -2.06
N TYR A 623 -19.49 -46.16 -0.89
CA TYR A 623 -19.02 -47.50 -0.55
C TYR A 623 -20.17 -48.51 -0.63
N ASN A 624 -21.29 -48.24 0.05
CA ASN A 624 -22.45 -49.11 0.06
C ASN A 624 -22.96 -49.39 -1.35
N ARG A 625 -23.09 -48.34 -2.19
CA ARG A 625 -23.50 -48.51 -3.59
C ARG A 625 -22.54 -49.40 -4.38
N LEU A 626 -21.23 -49.23 -4.23
CA LEU A 626 -20.25 -50.06 -4.96
C LEU A 626 -20.31 -51.54 -4.54
N VAL A 627 -20.61 -51.81 -3.27
CA VAL A 627 -20.82 -53.17 -2.76
C VAL A 627 -22.12 -53.76 -3.29
N GLU A 628 -23.22 -53.02 -3.20
CA GLU A 628 -24.55 -53.43 -3.69
C GLU A 628 -24.55 -53.69 -5.21
N GLU A 629 -23.81 -52.90 -5.98
CA GLU A 629 -23.65 -53.07 -7.42
C GLU A 629 -22.60 -54.13 -7.81
N GLY A 630 -21.85 -54.71 -6.85
CA GLY A 630 -20.79 -55.67 -7.13
C GLY A 630 -19.62 -55.11 -7.94
N ARG A 631 -19.30 -53.81 -7.77
CA ARG A 631 -18.29 -53.08 -8.55
C ARG A 631 -17.06 -52.69 -7.75
N LEU A 632 -17.01 -52.96 -6.44
CA LEU A 632 -15.93 -52.53 -5.55
C LEU A 632 -14.56 -53.01 -6.03
N GLU A 633 -14.46 -54.27 -6.46
CA GLU A 633 -13.23 -54.94 -6.90
C GLU A 633 -12.57 -54.22 -8.08
N ALA A 634 -13.36 -53.61 -8.98
CA ALA A 634 -12.85 -52.87 -10.13
C ALA A 634 -12.10 -51.58 -9.74
N PHE A 635 -12.29 -51.09 -8.51
CA PHE A 635 -11.62 -49.90 -7.99
C PHE A 635 -10.47 -50.24 -7.03
N LEU A 636 -10.29 -51.51 -6.66
CA LEU A 636 -9.22 -51.93 -5.76
C LEU A 636 -7.88 -51.97 -6.49
N VAL A 637 -6.87 -51.33 -5.88
CA VAL A 637 -5.50 -51.28 -6.34
C VAL A 637 -4.56 -51.55 -5.16
N ASP A 638 -3.32 -51.92 -5.45
CA ASP A 638 -2.32 -52.11 -4.40
C ASP A 638 -2.01 -50.80 -3.68
N ALA A 639 -1.76 -50.89 -2.38
CA ALA A 639 -1.33 -49.75 -1.58
C ALA A 639 -0.02 -49.15 -2.14
N PRO A 640 0.10 -47.82 -2.16
CA PRO A 640 1.33 -47.17 -2.59
C PRO A 640 2.51 -47.54 -1.70
N SER A 641 3.73 -47.51 -2.25
CA SER A 641 4.94 -47.78 -1.48
C SER A 641 5.11 -46.80 -0.31
N GLY A 642 5.70 -47.26 0.79
CA GLY A 642 5.95 -46.41 1.96
C GLY A 642 6.77 -45.16 1.65
N SER A 643 7.75 -45.25 0.73
CA SER A 643 8.53 -44.10 0.28
C SER A 643 7.69 -43.07 -0.47
N PHE A 644 6.76 -43.51 -1.31
CA PHE A 644 5.88 -42.63 -2.07
C PHE A 644 4.84 -41.92 -1.16
N ILE A 645 4.35 -42.62 -0.14
CA ILE A 645 3.51 -42.04 0.91
C ILE A 645 4.26 -40.93 1.64
N THR A 646 5.50 -41.20 2.08
CA THR A 646 6.33 -40.20 2.79
C THR A 646 6.62 -39.00 1.90
N ALA A 647 7.01 -39.21 0.64
CA ALA A 647 7.23 -38.12 -0.32
C ALA A 647 5.97 -37.26 -0.53
N SER A 648 4.80 -37.89 -0.65
CA SER A 648 3.53 -37.18 -0.80
C SER A 648 3.17 -36.36 0.44
N ARG A 649 3.49 -36.85 1.65
CA ARG A 649 3.29 -36.09 2.90
C ARG A 649 4.21 -34.88 2.97
N VAL A 650 5.48 -35.03 2.63
CA VAL A 650 6.44 -33.91 2.58
C VAL A 650 5.97 -32.86 1.58
N LEU A 651 5.58 -33.27 0.37
CA LEU A 651 5.04 -32.37 -0.65
C LEU A 651 3.80 -31.62 -0.13
N GLY A 652 2.83 -32.34 0.46
CA GLY A 652 1.63 -31.74 1.03
C GLY A 652 1.94 -30.72 2.13
N LEU A 653 2.84 -31.04 3.06
CA LEU A 653 3.27 -30.13 4.13
C LEU A 653 3.96 -28.88 3.58
N VAL A 654 4.81 -29.03 2.56
CA VAL A 654 5.48 -27.90 1.91
C VAL A 654 4.45 -26.97 1.25
N LEU A 655 3.52 -27.51 0.48
CA LEU A 655 2.46 -26.72 -0.18
C LEU A 655 1.57 -26.02 0.85
N ILE A 656 1.15 -26.70 1.91
CA ILE A 656 0.38 -26.10 3.00
C ILE A 656 1.19 -24.96 3.66
N GLY A 657 2.47 -25.20 3.95
CA GLY A 657 3.37 -24.19 4.52
C GLY A 657 3.44 -22.92 3.66
N PHE A 658 3.64 -23.07 2.35
CA PHE A 658 3.62 -21.93 1.43
C PHE A 658 2.24 -21.25 1.39
N GLY A 659 1.14 -22.00 1.36
CA GLY A 659 -0.20 -21.43 1.37
C GLY A 659 -0.49 -20.61 2.63
N LEU A 660 -0.05 -21.10 3.80
CA LEU A 660 -0.19 -20.36 5.07
C LEU A 660 0.70 -19.11 5.11
N ILE A 661 1.92 -19.16 4.56
CA ILE A 661 2.78 -17.97 4.42
C ILE A 661 2.06 -16.93 3.55
N LEU A 662 1.51 -17.35 2.41
CA LEU A 662 0.75 -16.44 1.53
C LEU A 662 -0.47 -15.85 2.26
N LEU A 663 -1.20 -16.65 3.03
CA LEU A 663 -2.33 -16.17 3.84
C LEU A 663 -1.88 -15.10 4.86
N VAL A 664 -0.73 -15.28 5.50
CA VAL A 664 -0.16 -14.29 6.42
C VAL A 664 0.19 -13.00 5.68
N LEU A 665 0.84 -13.08 4.51
CA LEU A 665 1.17 -11.90 3.70
C LEU A 665 -0.09 -11.14 3.26
N VAL A 666 -1.11 -11.86 2.79
CA VAL A 666 -2.42 -11.30 2.43
C VAL A 666 -3.08 -10.63 3.62
N SER A 667 -3.01 -11.26 4.80
CA SER A 667 -3.58 -10.70 6.03
C SER A 667 -2.85 -9.43 6.47
N ILE A 668 -1.51 -9.41 6.43
CA ILE A 668 -0.71 -8.21 6.72
C ILE A 668 -1.09 -7.09 5.76
N GLY A 669 -1.19 -7.39 4.46
CA GLY A 669 -1.66 -6.45 3.45
C GLY A 669 -3.01 -5.84 3.84
N PHE A 670 -4.03 -6.70 3.99
CA PHE A 670 -5.38 -6.28 4.32
C PHE A 670 -5.46 -5.42 5.59
N PHE A 671 -4.89 -5.86 6.71
CA PHE A 671 -4.96 -5.11 7.97
C PHE A 671 -4.09 -3.85 8.01
N SER A 672 -3.13 -3.70 7.09
CA SER A 672 -2.32 -2.48 6.97
C SER A 672 -2.97 -1.39 6.11
N THR A 673 -3.92 -1.76 5.24
CA THR A 673 -4.55 -0.85 4.27
C THR A 673 -6.00 -0.48 4.61
N VAL A 674 -6.64 -1.23 5.51
CA VAL A 674 -8.03 -1.00 5.97
C VAL A 674 -8.11 0.15 6.97
#